data_AF-G4T9R6-F1
#
_entry.id   AF-G4T9R6-F1
#
_cell.length_a   1.000
_cell.length_b   1.000
_cell.length_c   1.000
_cell.angle_alpha   90.00
_cell.angle_beta   90.00
_cell.angle_gamma   90.00
#
_symmetry.space_group_name_H-M   'P 1'
#
loop_
_entity.id
_entity.type
_entity.pdbx_description
1 polymer ?
#
loop_
_entity_poly.entity_id
_entity_poly.type
_entity_poly.pdbx_seq_one_letter_code
_entity_poly.pdbx_strand_id
1 'polypeptide(L)'
;MQRFNSVDDMIAVVKAAKDKAAAEKQMPPVPMPYTPPFLLRMQLEFQRKELMDELTSKSHKKNMRLTYIGHEGFYSSTPLQNLKPILLREMQIRVRYTGRLLLCRTVGPASRLVCVTLGVEDPDGWAQVVSIYNFPGTHAAFGDELDTMFPENSIIAIREPMSKMALGASHSHIRIDSPSDIVLLKPGDPLLSGVRWATGVRQHPLLNHATVGWKEIGDKHFRSQQYFAAVVAYSNALHLNRENVTIRLNRSLARLRLKHYEASLRDLQTILSSSCLGDGEEVKALYRSAQAHYGLERFAEAKALYERCLSLNPSLEEAVAGVSKCTQRLCEQSLGDFDWASMFDAVSRSASLGACEVADYVGPIKVAPRSSRGGGRGVFATQDIDAGELLMVLKPIAAAVDQPTAASSFWSFNFLTNAMETQSRYDLIQKLVPMLVAEESLTRGFFQLYSRNNGVKSEQVTNDHFDVEDSYSPPFLVDFGHIESICSTNWFGFRTGTAALKRKFGPDDDDDGGDSPMTEKGTGLYLLASYFNHSCIPNAGHQFFSDLMVIRATQSIKQDEEITISYCSHASYASREKNLKPWFDQCDCQLCIDDRLAGSNRRSARESLSKAVRNAATPLPQARDALQKMVSTYSSQERVRPELSTAYHAFSHRLQQMAHEFVSKAAATEAIEKEIQSLEWLGVEVTEKGITEVSDHSHLPTLPISTRRIPNTFGEPDMQFLMIFGMFVLLGCPNRAMSWFRAAIWMSEKTIGGGIPMFKRTHSDIIRVLGPVLAEFLSKIESERA
;
A
#
# COMPACT_ATOMS: atom_id res chain seq x y z
N MET A 1 -19.30 14.97 18.56
CA MET A 1 -19.96 13.75 18.05
C MET A 1 -19.48 12.57 18.89
N GLN A 2 -20.40 11.71 19.34
CA GLN A 2 -20.10 10.54 20.19
C GLN A 2 -19.21 9.52 19.45
N ARG A 3 -18.43 8.74 20.22
CA ARG A 3 -17.76 7.53 19.68
C ARG A 3 -18.83 6.62 19.08
N PHE A 4 -18.61 6.09 17.88
CA PHE A 4 -19.49 5.07 17.31
C PHE A 4 -19.42 3.81 18.17
N ASN A 5 -20.58 3.29 18.57
CA ASN A 5 -20.67 2.11 19.43
C ASN A 5 -20.88 0.84 18.61
N SER A 6 -21.15 0.95 17.30
CA SER A 6 -21.35 -0.16 16.38
C SER A 6 -20.98 0.19 14.92
N VAL A 7 -20.81 -0.85 14.09
CA VAL A 7 -20.67 -0.71 12.62
C VAL A 7 -21.94 -0.10 11.99
N ASP A 8 -23.11 -0.37 12.57
CA ASP A 8 -24.38 0.19 12.10
C ASP A 8 -24.44 1.71 12.30
N ASP A 9 -23.89 2.23 13.41
CA ASP A 9 -23.76 3.67 13.63
C ASP A 9 -22.86 4.32 12.56
N MET A 10 -21.78 3.63 12.16
CA MET A 10 -20.86 4.09 11.12
C MET A 10 -21.54 4.11 9.74
N ILE A 11 -22.25 3.04 9.39
CA ILE A 11 -23.03 2.97 8.14
C ILE A 11 -24.09 4.07 8.10
N ALA A 12 -24.77 4.33 9.22
CA ALA A 12 -25.75 5.39 9.33
C ALA A 12 -25.12 6.78 9.10
N VAL A 13 -23.91 7.03 9.60
CA VAL A 13 -23.20 8.29 9.35
C VAL A 13 -22.75 8.44 7.90
N VAL A 14 -22.22 7.38 7.28
CA VAL A 14 -21.87 7.40 5.85
C VAL A 14 -23.11 7.70 5.02
N LYS A 15 -24.22 7.01 5.30
CA LYS A 15 -25.49 7.20 4.61
C LYS A 15 -26.03 8.63 4.82
N ALA A 16 -26.04 9.13 6.06
CA ALA A 16 -26.48 10.50 6.35
C ALA A 16 -25.60 11.56 5.66
N ALA A 17 -24.29 11.34 5.58
CA ALA A 17 -23.37 12.23 4.86
C ALA A 17 -23.63 12.20 3.34
N LYS A 18 -23.88 11.02 2.77
CA LYS A 18 -24.29 10.85 1.37
C LYS A 18 -25.62 11.51 1.07
N ASP A 19 -26.63 11.27 1.90
CA ASP A 19 -27.97 11.84 1.75
C ASP A 19 -27.92 13.37 1.86
N LYS A 20 -27.14 13.91 2.80
CA LYS A 20 -26.89 15.36 2.91
C LYS A 20 -26.21 15.92 1.67
N ALA A 21 -25.19 15.25 1.14
CA ALA A 21 -24.52 15.67 -0.09
C ALA A 21 -25.45 15.61 -1.31
N ALA A 22 -26.31 14.59 -1.40
CA ALA A 22 -27.31 14.46 -2.46
C ALA A 22 -28.40 15.54 -2.35
N ALA A 23 -28.89 15.82 -1.15
CA ALA A 23 -29.85 16.89 -0.90
C ALA A 23 -29.25 18.26 -1.25
N GLU A 24 -27.99 18.51 -0.91
CA GLU A 24 -27.29 19.75 -1.28
C GLU A 24 -27.22 19.94 -2.80
N LYS A 25 -26.98 18.88 -3.58
CA LYS A 25 -27.00 18.92 -5.06
C LYS A 25 -28.36 19.33 -5.64
N GLN A 26 -29.46 19.11 -4.91
CA GLN A 26 -30.82 19.46 -5.35
C GLN A 26 -31.25 20.87 -4.94
N MET A 27 -30.50 21.52 -4.05
CA MET A 27 -30.81 22.89 -3.63
C MET A 27 -30.52 23.88 -4.75
N PRO A 28 -31.31 24.96 -4.89
CA PRO A 28 -31.08 25.95 -5.92
C PRO A 28 -29.71 26.63 -5.74
N PRO A 29 -29.09 27.08 -6.85
CA PRO A 29 -27.92 27.95 -6.80
C PRO A 29 -28.19 29.21 -5.97
N VAL A 30 -27.16 29.66 -5.26
CA VAL A 30 -27.21 30.92 -4.49
C VAL A 30 -26.08 31.82 -4.96
N PRO A 31 -26.32 33.13 -5.21
CA PRO A 31 -25.24 34.06 -5.54
C PRO A 31 -24.11 34.01 -4.52
N MET A 32 -22.87 34.17 -4.99
CA MET A 32 -21.74 34.30 -4.08
C MET A 32 -21.95 35.51 -3.15
N PRO A 33 -21.68 35.41 -1.84
CA PRO A 33 -21.71 36.57 -0.96
C PRO A 33 -20.46 37.42 -1.15
N TYR A 34 -20.61 38.75 -1.10
CA TYR A 34 -19.47 39.65 -1.06
C TYR A 34 -18.76 39.53 0.29
N THR A 35 -17.48 39.17 0.27
CA THR A 35 -16.61 39.18 1.45
C THR A 35 -15.42 40.10 1.17
N PRO A 36 -15.20 41.15 1.98
CA PRO A 36 -14.00 41.97 1.90
C PRO A 36 -12.72 41.17 2.19
N PRO A 37 -11.64 41.33 1.40
CA PRO A 37 -10.39 40.59 1.57
C PRO A 37 -9.76 40.73 2.97
N PHE A 38 -9.89 41.91 3.59
CA PHE A 38 -9.35 42.16 4.93
C PHE A 38 -10.07 41.35 6.01
N LEU A 39 -11.39 41.17 5.90
CA LEU A 39 -12.16 40.36 6.86
C LEU A 39 -11.80 38.88 6.73
N LEU A 40 -11.69 38.40 5.49
CA LEU A 40 -11.28 37.02 5.24
C LEU A 40 -9.87 36.75 5.77
N ARG A 41 -8.92 37.66 5.52
CA ARG A 41 -7.56 37.57 6.08
C ARG A 41 -7.59 37.46 7.60
N MET A 42 -8.33 38.34 8.27
CA MET A 42 -8.44 38.34 9.73
C MET A 42 -8.99 37.01 10.25
N GLN A 43 -10.02 36.45 9.60
CA GLN A 43 -10.58 35.14 9.95
C GLN A 43 -9.54 34.01 9.82
N LEU A 44 -8.75 34.02 8.74
CA LEU A 44 -7.72 32.99 8.49
C LEU A 44 -6.56 33.06 9.49
N GLU A 45 -6.16 34.27 9.90
CA GLU A 45 -5.16 34.47 10.96
C GLU A 45 -5.64 33.87 12.29
N PHE A 46 -6.89 34.14 12.68
CA PHE A 46 -7.48 33.54 13.88
C PHE A 46 -7.56 32.02 13.78
N GLN A 47 -8.04 31.49 12.65
CA GLN A 47 -8.15 30.05 12.42
C GLN A 47 -6.77 29.36 12.47
N ARG A 48 -5.74 29.95 11.86
CA ARG A 48 -4.38 29.41 11.89
C ARG A 48 -3.83 29.44 13.30
N LYS A 49 -4.04 30.52 14.06
CA LYS A 49 -3.62 30.59 15.45
C LYS A 49 -4.29 29.53 16.31
N GLU A 50 -5.61 29.38 16.21
CA GLU A 50 -6.36 28.32 16.94
C GLU A 50 -5.82 26.93 16.60
N LEU A 51 -5.59 26.65 15.31
CA LEU A 51 -5.04 25.37 14.88
C LEU A 51 -3.61 25.14 15.44
N MET A 52 -2.76 26.17 15.47
CA MET A 52 -1.42 26.08 16.02
C MET A 52 -1.42 25.90 17.54
N ASP A 53 -2.30 26.62 18.24
CA ASP A 53 -2.50 26.47 19.68
C ASP A 53 -2.99 25.05 20.00
N GLU A 54 -3.91 24.50 19.19
CA GLU A 54 -4.37 23.11 19.31
C GLU A 54 -3.25 22.09 19.10
N LEU A 55 -2.46 22.24 18.03
CA LEU A 55 -1.36 21.33 17.69
C LEU A 55 -0.23 21.36 18.74
N THR A 56 -0.04 22.48 19.42
CA THR A 56 1.02 22.66 20.43
C THR A 56 0.53 22.41 21.86
N SER A 57 -0.78 22.43 22.12
CA SER A 57 -1.32 22.18 23.45
C SER A 57 -1.15 20.72 23.88
N LYS A 58 -0.72 20.49 25.13
CA LYS A 58 -0.73 19.17 25.77
C LYS A 58 -2.14 18.70 26.19
N SER A 59 -3.20 19.39 25.75
CA SER A 59 -4.55 19.12 26.25
C SER A 59 -5.11 17.81 25.68
N HIS A 60 -5.70 16.97 26.53
CA HIS A 60 -6.30 15.68 26.17
C HIS A 60 -7.61 15.79 25.35
N LYS A 61 -7.92 16.93 24.73
CA LYS A 61 -9.06 17.01 23.81
C LYS A 61 -8.71 16.19 22.56
N LYS A 62 -9.27 14.98 22.49
CA LYS A 62 -9.17 14.11 21.32
C LYS A 62 -9.78 14.83 20.11
N ASN A 63 -8.94 15.37 19.24
CA ASN A 63 -9.38 15.98 18.01
C ASN A 63 -9.81 14.88 17.03
N MET A 64 -11.06 14.96 16.58
CA MET A 64 -11.61 14.04 15.60
C MET A 64 -11.42 14.65 14.21
N ARG A 65 -10.60 14.02 13.37
CA ARG A 65 -10.44 14.40 11.97
C ARG A 65 -11.30 13.49 11.12
N LEU A 66 -12.18 14.08 10.33
CA LEU A 66 -13.13 13.38 9.50
C LEU A 66 -12.91 13.76 8.04
N THR A 67 -12.72 12.77 7.18
CA THR A 67 -12.65 12.96 5.73
C THR A 67 -13.53 11.97 4.99
N TYR A 68 -13.86 12.32 3.75
CA TYR A 68 -14.66 11.51 2.85
C TYR A 68 -13.91 11.40 1.53
N ILE A 69 -13.66 10.17 1.10
CA ILE A 69 -13.03 9.84 -0.19
C ILE A 69 -14.06 9.19 -1.11
N GLY A 70 -13.81 9.16 -2.42
CA GLY A 70 -14.72 8.50 -3.35
C GLY A 70 -15.98 9.29 -3.67
N HIS A 71 -15.97 10.59 -3.39
CA HIS A 71 -16.99 11.50 -3.91
C HIS A 71 -16.84 11.61 -5.43
N GLU A 72 -17.92 11.99 -6.13
CA GLU A 72 -17.85 12.38 -7.53
C GLU A 72 -17.01 13.67 -7.63
N GLY A 73 -15.70 13.47 -7.77
CA GLY A 73 -14.71 14.52 -7.93
C GLY A 73 -14.71 15.07 -9.34
N PHE A 74 -14.23 16.29 -9.48
CA PHE A 74 -14.05 16.92 -10.76
C PHE A 74 -12.57 17.24 -10.99
N TYR A 75 -12.12 17.10 -12.23
CA TYR A 75 -10.82 17.59 -12.70
C TYR A 75 -10.98 18.23 -14.09
N SER A 76 -10.34 19.36 -14.31
CA SER A 76 -10.36 20.08 -15.58
C SER A 76 -9.31 19.53 -16.53
N SER A 77 -9.73 18.97 -17.65
CA SER A 77 -8.84 18.61 -18.76
C SER A 77 -8.59 19.76 -19.75
N THR A 78 -9.33 20.85 -19.65
CA THR A 78 -9.24 21.98 -20.58
C THR A 78 -7.92 22.75 -20.37
N PRO A 79 -7.09 22.94 -21.43
CA PRO A 79 -5.88 23.76 -21.35
C PRO A 79 -6.18 25.18 -20.88
N LEU A 80 -5.28 25.74 -20.06
CA LEU A 80 -5.49 27.03 -19.38
C LEU A 80 -5.82 28.18 -20.35
N GLN A 81 -5.14 28.21 -21.49
CA GLN A 81 -5.31 29.20 -22.56
C GLN A 81 -6.68 29.17 -23.26
N ASN A 82 -7.40 28.04 -23.15
CA ASN A 82 -8.72 27.86 -23.77
C ASN A 82 -9.87 28.29 -22.83
N LEU A 83 -9.56 28.60 -21.57
CA LEU A 83 -10.56 28.96 -20.57
C LEU A 83 -10.85 30.47 -20.60
N LYS A 84 -12.11 30.83 -20.38
CA LYS A 84 -12.55 32.23 -20.33
C LYS A 84 -12.62 32.75 -18.90
N PRO A 85 -12.19 33.99 -18.61
CA PRO A 85 -12.28 34.55 -17.27
C PRO A 85 -13.71 34.50 -16.69
N ILE A 86 -13.79 34.35 -15.37
CA ILE A 86 -14.99 34.55 -14.55
C ILE A 86 -14.58 35.24 -13.23
N LEU A 87 -15.45 36.09 -12.71
CA LEU A 87 -15.28 36.81 -11.44
C LEU A 87 -16.15 36.19 -10.35
N LEU A 88 -15.76 36.34 -9.08
CA LEU A 88 -16.50 35.77 -7.95
C LEU A 88 -17.94 36.32 -7.87
N ARG A 89 -18.14 37.59 -8.23
CA ARG A 89 -19.47 38.21 -8.28
C ARG A 89 -20.41 37.58 -9.30
N GLU A 90 -19.86 36.93 -10.33
CA GLU A 90 -20.60 36.25 -11.40
C GLU A 90 -20.88 34.78 -11.03
N MET A 91 -20.22 34.28 -9.97
CA MET A 91 -20.36 32.91 -9.53
C MET A 91 -21.56 32.69 -8.60
N GLN A 92 -21.98 31.44 -8.54
CA GLN A 92 -23.03 30.95 -7.65
C GLN A 92 -22.51 29.72 -6.91
N ILE A 93 -22.92 29.59 -5.65
CA ILE A 93 -22.69 28.40 -4.83
C ILE A 93 -23.55 27.27 -5.41
N ARG A 94 -23.00 26.04 -5.41
CA ARG A 94 -23.56 24.80 -5.99
C ARG A 94 -23.52 24.74 -7.52
N VAL A 95 -22.78 25.67 -8.15
CA VAL A 95 -22.58 25.69 -9.60
C VAL A 95 -21.10 25.48 -9.91
N ARG A 96 -20.86 24.65 -10.91
CA ARG A 96 -19.55 24.51 -11.54
C ARG A 96 -19.53 25.29 -12.85
N TYR A 97 -18.43 25.97 -13.10
CA TYR A 97 -18.26 26.82 -14.27
C TYR A 97 -17.31 26.20 -15.29
N THR A 98 -17.81 25.25 -16.07
CA THR A 98 -17.08 24.59 -17.17
C THR A 98 -16.61 25.61 -18.23
N GLY A 99 -15.41 25.43 -18.77
CA GLY A 99 -14.81 26.35 -19.74
C GLY A 99 -14.42 27.73 -19.16
N ARG A 100 -14.47 27.90 -17.83
CA ARG A 100 -14.11 29.15 -17.15
C ARG A 100 -12.82 29.06 -16.37
N LEU A 101 -12.18 30.21 -16.17
CA LEU A 101 -10.96 30.41 -15.38
C LEU A 101 -11.23 31.47 -14.34
N LEU A 102 -11.03 31.14 -13.06
CA LEU A 102 -11.04 32.12 -12.00
C LEU A 102 -9.59 32.51 -11.67
N LEU A 103 -9.25 33.77 -11.94
CA LEU A 103 -7.96 34.36 -11.58
C LEU A 103 -8.07 34.98 -10.19
N CYS A 104 -7.20 34.60 -9.28
CA CYS A 104 -7.17 35.16 -7.93
C CYS A 104 -5.76 35.41 -7.43
N ARG A 105 -5.63 36.16 -6.34
CA ARG A 105 -4.41 36.22 -5.54
C ARG A 105 -4.69 35.80 -4.11
N THR A 106 -3.75 35.10 -3.48
CA THR A 106 -3.90 34.62 -2.10
C THR A 106 -3.92 35.78 -1.11
N VAL A 107 -4.78 35.67 -0.09
CA VAL A 107 -4.93 36.64 1.00
C VAL A 107 -4.87 35.93 2.35
N GLY A 108 -3.97 36.39 3.21
CA GLY A 108 -3.73 35.79 4.52
C GLY A 108 -3.01 34.44 4.48
N PRO A 109 -2.70 33.88 5.66
CA PRO A 109 -1.88 32.70 5.77
C PRO A 109 -2.65 31.42 5.43
N ALA A 110 -1.97 30.48 4.79
CA ALA A 110 -2.50 29.15 4.53
C ALA A 110 -2.61 28.32 5.83
N SER A 111 -3.56 27.42 5.93
CA SER A 111 -3.64 26.45 7.04
C SER A 111 -4.04 25.08 6.54
N ARG A 112 -3.78 24.03 7.32
CA ARG A 112 -4.16 22.67 6.95
C ARG A 112 -4.60 21.84 8.15
N LEU A 113 -5.86 21.40 8.11
CA LEU A 113 -6.39 20.38 9.02
C LEU A 113 -6.62 19.04 8.29
N VAL A 114 -7.30 19.08 7.15
CA VAL A 114 -7.53 17.93 6.25
C VAL A 114 -7.06 18.29 4.83
N CYS A 115 -7.59 19.40 4.31
CA CYS A 115 -7.17 20.05 3.06
C CYS A 115 -6.36 21.33 3.36
N VAL A 116 -5.66 21.85 2.36
CA VAL A 116 -5.09 23.20 2.45
C VAL A 116 -6.22 24.21 2.30
N THR A 117 -6.33 25.11 3.25
CA THR A 117 -7.29 26.22 3.25
C THR A 117 -6.54 27.51 2.98
N LEU A 118 -6.96 28.23 1.92
CA LEU A 118 -6.43 29.53 1.52
C LEU A 118 -7.56 30.55 1.49
N GLY A 119 -7.26 31.81 1.75
CA GLY A 119 -8.10 32.93 1.31
C GLY A 119 -7.62 33.39 -0.05
N VAL A 120 -8.55 33.76 -0.93
CA VAL A 120 -8.20 34.40 -2.20
C VAL A 120 -9.08 35.61 -2.44
N GLU A 121 -8.56 36.59 -3.18
CA GLU A 121 -9.35 37.67 -3.75
C GLU A 121 -9.26 37.66 -5.28
N ASP A 122 -10.34 38.06 -5.95
CA ASP A 122 -10.38 38.25 -7.39
C ASP A 122 -10.04 39.72 -7.78
N PRO A 123 -9.91 40.04 -9.08
CA PRO A 123 -9.60 41.39 -9.53
C PRO A 123 -10.59 42.48 -9.07
N ASP A 124 -11.86 42.14 -8.81
CA ASP A 124 -12.86 43.08 -8.31
C ASP A 124 -12.79 43.29 -6.79
N GLY A 125 -11.90 42.60 -6.09
CA GLY A 125 -11.77 42.67 -4.64
C GLY A 125 -12.84 41.89 -3.88
N TRP A 126 -13.50 40.93 -4.55
CA TRP A 126 -14.29 39.92 -3.85
C TRP A 126 -13.34 38.88 -3.28
N ALA A 127 -13.58 38.41 -2.06
CA ALA A 127 -12.78 37.38 -1.44
C ALA A 127 -13.58 36.11 -1.16
N GLN A 128 -12.90 34.96 -1.18
CA GLN A 128 -13.50 33.67 -0.87
C GLN A 128 -12.45 32.68 -0.34
N VAL A 129 -12.91 31.73 0.49
CA VAL A 129 -12.10 30.59 0.94
C VAL A 129 -11.95 29.58 -0.20
N VAL A 130 -10.73 29.11 -0.42
CA VAL A 130 -10.40 27.99 -1.31
C VAL A 130 -9.93 26.81 -0.47
N SER A 131 -10.48 25.63 -0.74
CA SER A 131 -10.09 24.37 -0.11
C SER A 131 -9.47 23.44 -1.16
N ILE A 132 -8.15 23.24 -1.06
CA ILE A 132 -7.37 22.40 -1.97
C ILE A 132 -7.12 21.05 -1.31
N TYR A 133 -7.70 20.02 -1.88
CA TYR A 133 -7.50 18.65 -1.45
C TYR A 133 -6.30 18.03 -2.18
N ASN A 134 -5.55 17.19 -1.48
CA ASN A 134 -4.53 16.30 -2.06
C ASN A 134 -3.36 17.01 -2.77
N PHE A 135 -3.08 18.28 -2.46
CA PHE A 135 -1.97 18.99 -3.07
C PHE A 135 -0.62 18.31 -2.70
N PRO A 136 0.27 18.04 -3.67
CA PRO A 136 1.53 17.34 -3.42
C PRO A 136 2.35 17.96 -2.28
N GLY A 137 2.91 17.11 -1.43
CA GLY A 137 3.79 17.53 -0.34
C GLY A 137 3.10 18.15 0.88
N THR A 138 1.76 18.27 0.89
CA THR A 138 1.05 18.96 1.98
C THR A 138 0.58 18.04 3.11
N HIS A 139 0.71 16.72 2.98
CA HIS A 139 0.14 15.74 3.91
C HIS A 139 0.48 15.98 5.40
N ALA A 140 1.69 16.48 5.68
CA ALA A 140 2.16 16.82 7.01
C ALA A 140 2.60 18.29 7.13
N ALA A 141 2.33 19.12 6.11
CA ALA A 141 2.79 20.50 6.08
C ALA A 141 1.97 21.39 7.03
N PHE A 142 2.68 22.22 7.79
CA PHE A 142 2.11 23.24 8.66
C PHE A 142 3.06 24.44 8.73
N GLY A 143 2.59 25.56 9.30
CA GLY A 143 3.46 26.69 9.59
C GLY A 143 4.18 27.23 8.35
N ASP A 144 5.50 27.35 8.45
CA ASP A 144 6.36 27.93 7.41
C ASP A 144 6.46 27.08 6.14
N GLU A 145 6.21 25.77 6.21
CA GLU A 145 6.12 24.93 5.01
C GLU A 145 5.02 25.40 4.08
N LEU A 146 3.84 25.68 4.65
CA LEU A 146 2.69 26.18 3.89
C LEU A 146 2.94 27.61 3.38
N ASP A 147 3.67 28.43 4.12
CA ASP A 147 4.00 29.80 3.71
C ASP A 147 4.98 29.80 2.52
N THR A 148 5.87 28.81 2.45
CA THR A 148 6.76 28.65 1.29
C THR A 148 6.02 28.08 0.07
N MET A 149 5.07 27.15 0.28
CA MET A 149 4.27 26.55 -0.81
C MET A 149 3.20 27.51 -1.36
N PHE A 150 2.55 28.26 -0.48
CA PHE A 150 1.44 29.16 -0.78
C PHE A 150 1.68 30.54 -0.14
N PRO A 151 2.74 31.27 -0.55
CA PRO A 151 3.03 32.56 0.04
C PRO A 151 1.90 33.54 -0.22
N GLU A 152 1.69 34.49 0.69
CA GLU A 152 0.70 35.54 0.50
C GLU A 152 0.94 36.34 -0.77
N ASN A 153 -0.14 36.76 -1.42
CA ASN A 153 -0.14 37.46 -2.71
C ASN A 153 0.36 36.61 -3.89
N SER A 154 0.47 35.28 -3.73
CA SER A 154 0.64 34.37 -4.86
C SER A 154 -0.54 34.50 -5.80
N ILE A 155 -0.28 34.60 -7.09
CA ILE A 155 -1.34 34.67 -8.09
C ILE A 155 -1.65 33.25 -8.55
N ILE A 156 -2.91 32.86 -8.45
CA ILE A 156 -3.39 31.53 -8.78
C ILE A 156 -4.47 31.61 -9.87
N ALA A 157 -4.42 30.66 -10.78
CA ALA A 157 -5.44 30.40 -11.78
C ALA A 157 -6.16 29.11 -11.40
N ILE A 158 -7.47 29.18 -11.22
CA ILE A 158 -8.33 28.02 -10.90
C ILE A 158 -9.14 27.65 -12.13
N ARG A 159 -8.89 26.46 -12.68
CA ARG A 159 -9.61 25.92 -13.83
C ARG A 159 -11.00 25.45 -13.40
N GLU A 160 -12.01 25.84 -14.17
CA GLU A 160 -13.41 25.42 -14.05
C GLU A 160 -13.94 25.37 -12.61
N PRO A 161 -13.90 26.51 -11.89
CA PRO A 161 -14.11 26.54 -10.45
C PRO A 161 -15.51 26.07 -10.06
N MET A 162 -15.59 25.40 -8.90
CA MET A 162 -16.83 24.97 -8.27
C MET A 162 -16.89 25.48 -6.83
N SER A 163 -17.97 26.18 -6.50
CA SER A 163 -18.26 26.61 -5.14
C SER A 163 -19.35 25.74 -4.52
N LYS A 164 -19.21 25.38 -3.25
CA LYS A 164 -20.21 24.62 -2.50
C LYS A 164 -20.21 24.99 -1.02
N MET A 165 -21.15 24.44 -0.27
CA MET A 165 -21.15 24.58 1.19
C MET A 165 -20.19 23.57 1.81
N ALA A 166 -19.42 24.02 2.79
CA ALA A 166 -18.61 23.10 3.58
C ALA A 166 -19.52 22.15 4.37
N LEU A 167 -19.20 20.84 4.34
CA LEU A 167 -20.06 19.82 4.94
C LEU A 167 -20.15 20.04 6.46
N GLY A 168 -21.35 20.42 6.95
CA GLY A 168 -21.56 20.66 8.38
C GLY A 168 -21.16 22.06 8.87
N ALA A 169 -20.71 22.94 7.99
CA ALA A 169 -20.43 24.33 8.33
C ALA A 169 -21.39 25.30 7.61
N SER A 170 -21.45 26.54 8.09
CA SER A 170 -22.33 27.61 7.58
C SER A 170 -21.65 28.54 6.58
N HIS A 171 -20.51 28.14 6.00
CA HIS A 171 -19.73 28.95 5.05
C HIS A 171 -19.52 28.21 3.73
N SER A 172 -19.41 28.99 2.64
CA SER A 172 -19.07 28.48 1.31
C SER A 172 -17.57 28.47 1.10
N HIS A 173 -17.11 27.60 0.20
CA HIS A 173 -15.75 27.63 -0.31
C HIS A 173 -15.73 27.25 -1.79
N ILE A 174 -14.65 27.61 -2.46
CA ILE A 174 -14.27 26.99 -3.74
C ILE A 174 -13.55 25.69 -3.41
N ARG A 175 -14.09 24.56 -3.89
CA ARG A 175 -13.52 23.24 -3.67
C ARG A 175 -12.66 22.84 -4.87
N ILE A 176 -11.44 22.42 -4.59
CA ILE A 176 -10.49 21.91 -5.59
C ILE A 176 -10.11 20.49 -5.17
N ASP A 177 -10.55 19.50 -5.94
CA ASP A 177 -10.29 18.08 -5.68
C ASP A 177 -8.99 17.59 -6.35
N SER A 178 -8.67 18.12 -7.54
CA SER A 178 -7.43 17.82 -8.26
C SER A 178 -6.40 18.94 -8.12
N PRO A 179 -5.15 18.63 -7.73
CA PRO A 179 -4.06 19.61 -7.72
C PRO A 179 -3.74 20.20 -9.10
N SER A 180 -4.14 19.54 -10.20
CA SER A 180 -3.90 20.04 -11.55
C SER A 180 -4.85 21.18 -11.97
N ASP A 181 -5.92 21.42 -11.21
CA ASP A 181 -6.88 22.52 -11.46
C ASP A 181 -6.36 23.87 -10.97
N ILE A 182 -5.31 23.88 -10.15
CA ILE A 182 -4.65 25.09 -9.67
C ILE A 182 -3.31 25.29 -10.36
N VAL A 183 -3.11 26.49 -10.91
CA VAL A 183 -1.85 26.91 -11.52
C VAL A 183 -1.32 28.12 -10.77
N LEU A 184 -0.11 28.00 -10.22
CA LEU A 184 0.60 29.12 -9.58
C LEU A 184 1.29 29.94 -10.68
N LEU A 185 0.78 31.13 -10.97
CA LEU A 185 1.30 31.99 -12.02
C LEU A 185 2.57 32.71 -11.55
N LYS A 186 3.53 32.86 -12.46
CA LYS A 186 4.80 33.56 -12.21
C LYS A 186 4.74 35.00 -12.73
N PRO A 187 5.63 35.91 -12.27
CA PRO A 187 5.76 37.23 -12.86
C PRO A 187 6.02 37.13 -14.37
N GLY A 188 5.27 37.91 -15.17
CA GLY A 188 5.38 37.91 -16.62
C GLY A 188 4.49 36.90 -17.35
N ASP A 189 3.70 36.09 -16.64
CA ASP A 189 2.72 35.20 -17.27
C ASP A 189 1.70 36.01 -18.13
N PRO A 190 1.39 35.58 -19.38
CA PRO A 190 0.47 36.29 -20.26
C PRO A 190 -0.92 36.55 -19.65
N LEU A 191 -1.41 35.67 -18.77
CA LEU A 191 -2.71 35.83 -18.10
C LEU A 191 -2.76 37.02 -17.15
N LEU A 192 -1.61 37.56 -16.76
CA LEU A 192 -1.50 38.73 -15.89
C LEU A 192 -1.56 40.05 -16.68
N SER A 193 -1.50 39.99 -18.01
CA SER A 193 -1.53 41.17 -18.86
C SER A 193 -2.86 41.93 -18.73
N GLY A 194 -2.79 43.21 -18.37
CA GLY A 194 -3.95 44.08 -18.25
C GLY A 194 -4.82 43.86 -17.00
N VAL A 195 -4.46 42.93 -16.12
CA VAL A 195 -5.20 42.66 -14.88
C VAL A 195 -5.05 43.83 -13.90
N ARG A 196 -6.18 44.37 -13.41
CA ARG A 196 -6.24 45.43 -12.41
C ARG A 196 -6.96 44.94 -11.17
N TRP A 197 -6.34 45.13 -10.01
CA TRP A 197 -6.89 44.69 -8.73
C TRP A 197 -7.52 45.86 -7.98
N ALA A 198 -8.79 45.71 -7.57
CA ALA A 198 -9.52 46.73 -6.83
C ALA A 198 -8.85 47.11 -5.50
N THR A 199 -8.19 46.16 -4.84
CA THR A 199 -7.45 46.39 -3.58
C THR A 199 -5.98 46.81 -3.80
N GLY A 200 -5.65 47.27 -5.01
CA GLY A 200 -4.34 47.86 -5.34
C GLY A 200 -3.27 46.86 -5.75
N VAL A 201 -2.11 47.39 -6.12
CA VAL A 201 -0.93 46.62 -6.55
C VAL A 201 -0.21 46.06 -5.33
N ARG A 202 0.12 44.77 -5.37
CA ARG A 202 0.94 44.10 -4.36
C ARG A 202 2.11 43.40 -5.07
N GLN A 203 3.25 43.36 -4.40
CA GLN A 203 4.43 42.69 -4.94
C GLN A 203 4.19 41.18 -4.99
N HIS A 204 4.55 40.56 -6.11
CA HIS A 204 4.47 39.12 -6.26
C HIS A 204 5.49 38.45 -5.31
N PRO A 205 5.11 37.41 -4.55
CA PRO A 205 5.95 36.85 -3.50
C PRO A 205 7.30 36.33 -3.99
N LEU A 206 7.37 35.80 -5.22
CA LEU A 206 8.63 35.41 -5.86
C LEU A 206 9.68 36.54 -5.85
N LEU A 207 9.25 37.80 -5.97
CA LEU A 207 10.12 38.98 -6.02
C LEU A 207 10.44 39.57 -4.64
N ASN A 208 9.89 39.01 -3.55
CA ASN A 208 10.19 39.47 -2.19
C ASN A 208 11.60 39.07 -1.74
N HIS A 209 12.21 38.09 -2.41
CA HIS A 209 13.55 37.60 -2.12
C HIS A 209 14.40 37.60 -3.38
N ALA A 210 15.68 37.97 -3.24
CA ALA A 210 16.68 37.69 -4.26
C ALA A 210 16.96 36.18 -4.34
N THR A 211 17.65 35.73 -5.39
CA THR A 211 18.07 34.33 -5.58
C THR A 211 18.71 33.72 -4.32
N VAL A 212 19.59 34.47 -3.64
CA VAL A 212 20.27 34.01 -2.41
C VAL A 212 19.28 33.81 -1.25
N GLY A 213 18.29 34.71 -1.11
CA GLY A 213 17.27 34.58 -0.07
C GLY A 213 16.40 33.33 -0.25
N TRP A 214 15.96 33.05 -1.49
CA TRP A 214 15.25 31.80 -1.79
C TRP A 214 16.09 30.55 -1.54
N LYS A 215 17.39 30.60 -1.85
CA LYS A 215 18.32 29.52 -1.51
C LYS A 215 18.40 29.29 0.00
N GLU A 216 18.50 30.35 0.80
CA GLU A 216 18.58 30.25 2.26
C GLU A 216 17.29 29.65 2.87
N ILE A 217 16.12 30.03 2.35
CA ILE A 217 14.83 29.42 2.71
C ILE A 217 14.85 27.92 2.37
N GLY A 218 15.33 27.55 1.18
CA GLY A 218 15.48 26.16 0.78
C GLY A 218 16.41 25.38 1.70
N ASP A 219 17.57 25.94 2.02
CA ASP A 219 18.56 25.34 2.92
C ASP A 219 17.99 25.17 4.35
N LYS A 220 17.16 26.11 4.82
CA LYS A 220 16.44 25.99 6.10
C LYS A 220 15.49 24.79 6.07
N HIS A 221 14.59 24.72 5.08
CA HIS A 221 13.64 23.62 4.96
C HIS A 221 14.35 22.27 4.79
N PHE A 222 15.44 22.23 4.02
CA PHE A 222 16.23 21.01 3.83
C PHE A 222 16.80 20.49 5.16
N ARG A 223 17.37 21.37 5.99
CA ARG A 223 17.86 21.01 7.33
C ARG A 223 16.75 20.53 8.26
N SER A 224 15.55 21.08 8.13
CA SER A 224 14.35 20.66 8.85
C SER A 224 13.70 19.38 8.28
N GLN A 225 14.28 18.75 7.25
CA GLN A 225 13.72 17.59 6.54
C GLN A 225 12.38 17.87 5.83
N GLN A 226 12.05 19.14 5.61
CA GLN A 226 10.87 19.62 4.89
C GLN A 226 11.19 19.68 3.39
N TYR A 227 11.52 18.53 2.81
CA TYR A 227 12.15 18.45 1.50
C TYR A 227 11.29 19.02 0.38
N PHE A 228 9.95 18.88 0.44
CA PHE A 228 9.07 19.45 -0.58
C PHE A 228 9.11 20.98 -0.58
N ALA A 229 9.00 21.61 0.60
CA ALA A 229 9.15 23.06 0.74
C ALA A 229 10.56 23.53 0.32
N ALA A 230 11.60 22.73 0.57
CA ALA A 230 12.95 23.03 0.08
C ALA A 230 13.01 23.04 -1.45
N VAL A 231 12.41 22.05 -2.13
CA VAL A 231 12.31 22.03 -3.59
C VAL A 231 11.59 23.29 -4.10
N VAL A 232 10.49 23.70 -3.44
CA VAL A 232 9.75 24.96 -3.72
C VAL A 232 10.64 26.17 -3.71
N ALA A 233 11.35 26.38 -2.61
CA ALA A 233 12.24 27.51 -2.46
C ALA A 233 13.39 27.48 -3.48
N TYR A 234 14.03 26.34 -3.71
CA TYR A 234 15.10 26.23 -4.71
C TYR A 234 14.61 26.46 -6.14
N SER A 235 13.39 26.07 -6.47
CA SER A 235 12.83 26.34 -7.80
C SER A 235 12.49 27.82 -7.98
N ASN A 236 11.99 28.49 -6.93
CA ASN A 236 11.85 29.95 -6.96
C ASN A 236 13.21 30.64 -7.15
N ALA A 237 14.29 30.13 -6.53
CA ALA A 237 15.63 30.65 -6.74
C ALA A 237 16.13 30.45 -8.19
N LEU A 238 15.92 29.26 -8.77
CA LEU A 238 16.30 28.94 -10.15
C LEU A 238 15.49 29.71 -11.18
N HIS A 239 14.23 30.02 -10.89
CA HIS A 239 13.44 30.90 -11.74
C HIS A 239 14.08 32.29 -11.88
N LEU A 240 14.68 32.81 -10.81
CA LEU A 240 15.39 34.10 -10.82
C LEU A 240 16.81 34.01 -11.41
N ASN A 241 17.46 32.84 -11.30
CA ASN A 241 18.79 32.59 -11.88
C ASN A 241 18.93 31.12 -12.31
N ARG A 242 18.61 30.86 -13.58
CA ARG A 242 18.56 29.50 -14.14
C ARG A 242 19.92 28.82 -14.21
N GLU A 243 21.01 29.57 -14.35
CA GLU A 243 22.34 28.99 -14.54
C GLU A 243 23.04 28.59 -13.22
N ASN A 244 22.40 28.77 -12.07
CA ASN A 244 23.02 28.50 -10.78
C ASN A 244 23.16 27.00 -10.49
N VAL A 245 24.34 26.44 -10.79
CA VAL A 245 24.71 25.04 -10.58
C VAL A 245 24.52 24.59 -9.13
N THR A 246 24.94 25.41 -8.15
CA THR A 246 24.85 25.08 -6.72
C THR A 246 23.40 24.90 -6.27
N ILE A 247 22.50 25.80 -6.66
CA ILE A 247 21.07 25.70 -6.31
C ILE A 247 20.44 24.48 -6.99
N ARG A 248 20.78 24.22 -8.26
CA ARG A 248 20.29 23.05 -9.00
C ARG A 248 20.77 21.74 -8.37
N LEU A 249 22.01 21.69 -7.89
CA LEU A 249 22.52 20.60 -7.07
C LEU A 249 21.70 20.45 -5.77
N ASN A 250 21.44 21.52 -5.04
CA ASN A 250 20.65 21.43 -3.80
C ASN A 250 19.21 20.93 -4.07
N ARG A 251 18.58 21.39 -5.16
CA ARG A 251 17.27 20.91 -5.59
C ARG A 251 17.27 19.43 -5.94
N SER A 252 18.26 18.94 -6.68
CA SER A 252 18.37 17.51 -7.03
C SER A 252 18.52 16.64 -5.78
N LEU A 253 19.29 17.09 -4.79
CA LEU A 253 19.40 16.37 -3.52
C LEU A 253 18.08 16.36 -2.74
N ALA A 254 17.34 17.46 -2.70
CA ALA A 254 16.02 17.49 -2.08
C ALA A 254 15.02 16.57 -2.79
N ARG A 255 15.07 16.51 -4.13
CA ARG A 255 14.29 15.56 -4.95
C ARG A 255 14.66 14.10 -4.67
N LEU A 256 15.94 13.77 -4.50
CA LEU A 256 16.38 12.43 -4.07
C LEU A 256 15.77 12.02 -2.72
N ARG A 257 15.71 12.95 -1.75
CA ARG A 257 15.10 12.68 -0.43
C ARG A 257 13.59 12.46 -0.50
N LEU A 258 12.93 13.06 -1.48
CA LEU A 258 11.52 12.82 -1.80
C LEU A 258 11.28 11.57 -2.65
N LYS A 259 12.34 10.86 -3.09
CA LYS A 259 12.27 9.77 -4.08
C LYS A 259 11.77 10.21 -5.46
N HIS A 260 11.90 11.49 -5.79
CA HIS A 260 11.59 12.05 -7.11
C HIS A 260 12.81 11.87 -8.02
N TYR A 261 13.14 10.62 -8.36
CA TYR A 261 14.38 10.23 -9.01
C TYR A 261 14.49 10.75 -10.45
N GLU A 262 13.45 10.62 -11.29
CA GLU A 262 13.46 11.16 -12.66
C GLU A 262 13.59 12.68 -12.65
N ALA A 263 12.88 13.36 -11.75
CA ALA A 263 13.01 14.81 -11.59
C ALA A 263 14.41 15.22 -11.11
N SER A 264 15.05 14.42 -10.26
CA SER A 264 16.45 14.64 -9.85
C SER A 264 17.40 14.46 -11.04
N LEU A 265 17.22 13.41 -11.85
CA LEU A 265 18.05 13.14 -13.03
C LEU A 265 17.98 14.28 -14.05
N ARG A 266 16.81 14.90 -14.26
CA ARG A 266 16.69 16.10 -15.13
C ARG A 266 17.59 17.24 -14.65
N ASP A 267 17.56 17.57 -13.36
CA ASP A 267 18.43 18.60 -12.78
C ASP A 267 19.92 18.26 -12.98
N LEU A 268 20.27 16.99 -12.78
CA LEU A 268 21.65 16.51 -12.86
C LEU A 268 22.17 16.45 -14.30
N GLN A 269 21.33 16.08 -15.26
CA GLN A 269 21.64 16.09 -16.69
C GLN A 269 21.93 17.51 -17.18
N THR A 270 21.12 18.50 -16.76
CA THR A 270 21.39 19.91 -17.07
C THR A 270 22.74 20.37 -16.53
N ILE A 271 23.12 19.94 -15.31
CA ILE A 271 24.43 20.26 -14.72
C ILE A 271 25.56 19.61 -15.52
N LEU A 272 25.46 18.30 -15.80
CA LEU A 272 26.49 17.53 -16.49
C LEU A 272 26.66 17.93 -17.97
N SER A 273 25.68 18.62 -18.54
CA SER A 273 25.76 19.18 -19.90
C SER A 273 26.42 20.56 -19.95
N SER A 274 26.73 21.16 -18.79
CA SER A 274 27.35 22.50 -18.72
C SER A 274 28.83 22.46 -19.09
N SER A 275 29.28 23.43 -19.89
CA SER A 275 30.66 23.53 -20.37
C SER A 275 31.66 24.07 -19.34
N CYS A 276 31.19 24.56 -18.20
CA CYS A 276 32.01 25.26 -17.20
C CYS A 276 31.91 24.63 -15.80
N LEU A 277 31.84 23.29 -15.74
CA LEU A 277 31.69 22.54 -14.49
C LEU A 277 33.06 22.31 -13.82
N GLY A 278 33.18 22.60 -12.52
CA GLY A 278 34.37 22.23 -11.76
C GLY A 278 34.36 20.74 -11.38
N ASP A 279 35.55 20.12 -11.24
CA ASP A 279 35.69 18.69 -10.90
C ASP A 279 34.87 18.27 -9.68
N GLY A 280 34.82 19.10 -8.64
CA GLY A 280 34.05 18.83 -7.42
C GLY A 280 32.53 18.90 -7.60
N GLU A 281 32.05 19.67 -8.58
CA GLU A 281 30.63 19.73 -8.94
C GLU A 281 30.25 18.55 -9.83
N GLU A 282 31.14 18.15 -10.76
CA GLU A 282 30.96 16.97 -11.60
C GLU A 282 30.84 15.71 -10.75
N VAL A 283 31.77 15.48 -9.82
CA VAL A 283 31.73 14.31 -8.92
C VAL A 283 30.42 14.28 -8.11
N LYS A 284 29.97 15.42 -7.59
CA LYS A 284 28.69 15.50 -6.85
C LYS A 284 27.48 15.18 -7.75
N ALA A 285 27.49 15.67 -8.99
CA ALA A 285 26.40 15.43 -9.93
C ALA A 285 26.35 13.97 -10.38
N LEU A 286 27.50 13.36 -10.68
CA LEU A 286 27.62 11.94 -11.01
C LEU A 286 27.18 11.05 -9.85
N TYR A 287 27.64 11.33 -8.63
CA TYR A 287 27.29 10.56 -7.45
C TYR A 287 25.78 10.59 -7.16
N ARG A 288 25.16 11.77 -7.28
CA ARG A 288 23.70 11.91 -7.13
C ARG A 288 22.92 11.27 -8.27
N SER A 289 23.49 11.23 -9.48
CA SER A 289 22.90 10.51 -10.62
C SER A 289 22.91 9.02 -10.34
N ALA A 290 24.02 8.49 -9.81
CA ALA A 290 24.11 7.10 -9.38
C ALA A 290 23.06 6.76 -8.32
N GLN A 291 22.86 7.63 -7.32
CA GLN A 291 21.82 7.47 -6.31
C GLN A 291 20.39 7.48 -6.91
N ALA A 292 20.12 8.34 -7.89
CA ALA A 292 18.83 8.38 -8.56
C ALA A 292 18.58 7.11 -9.39
N HIS A 293 19.58 6.65 -10.15
CA HIS A 293 19.51 5.39 -10.88
C HIS A 293 19.33 4.19 -9.94
N TYR A 294 20.01 4.17 -8.79
CA TYR A 294 19.82 3.14 -7.76
C TYR A 294 18.38 3.13 -7.23
N GLY A 295 17.81 4.31 -6.97
CA GLY A 295 16.41 4.44 -6.54
C GLY A 295 15.38 4.01 -7.60
N LEU A 296 15.71 4.16 -8.88
CA LEU A 296 14.94 3.66 -10.02
C LEU A 296 15.21 2.19 -10.34
N GLU A 297 16.03 1.51 -9.54
CA GLU A 297 16.45 0.11 -9.73
C GLU A 297 17.19 -0.16 -11.04
N ARG A 298 17.79 0.90 -11.59
CA ARG A 298 18.69 0.89 -12.74
C ARG A 298 20.12 0.67 -12.24
N PHE A 299 20.35 -0.50 -11.64
CA PHE A 299 21.56 -0.79 -10.88
C PHE A 299 22.82 -0.88 -11.75
N ALA A 300 22.69 -1.27 -13.02
CA ALA A 300 23.80 -1.27 -13.97
C ALA A 300 24.27 0.15 -14.28
N GLU A 301 23.34 1.06 -14.57
CA GLU A 301 23.66 2.48 -14.78
C GLU A 301 24.19 3.14 -13.51
N ALA A 302 23.60 2.83 -12.35
CA ALA A 302 24.07 3.34 -11.06
C ALA A 302 25.52 2.91 -10.78
N LYS A 303 25.85 1.64 -11.02
CA LYS A 303 27.20 1.10 -10.86
C LYS A 303 28.20 1.82 -11.76
N ALA A 304 27.89 1.96 -13.05
CA ALA A 304 28.76 2.65 -14.00
C ALA A 304 29.03 4.12 -13.59
N LEU A 305 28.01 4.81 -13.05
CA LEU A 305 28.17 6.17 -12.54
C LEU A 305 29.02 6.24 -11.27
N TYR A 306 28.89 5.28 -10.34
CA TYR A 306 29.78 5.19 -9.18
C TYR A 306 31.23 4.90 -9.59
N GLU A 307 31.46 4.01 -10.55
CA GLU A 307 32.79 3.73 -11.10
C GLU A 307 33.40 4.98 -11.77
N ARG A 308 32.59 5.76 -12.50
CA ARG A 308 33.01 7.06 -13.03
C ARG A 308 33.38 8.04 -11.91
N CYS A 309 32.62 8.09 -10.81
CA CYS A 309 33.00 8.91 -9.64
C CYS A 309 34.37 8.50 -9.10
N LEU A 310 34.66 7.20 -9.01
CA LEU A 310 35.94 6.69 -8.52
C LEU A 310 37.10 6.97 -9.49
N SER A 311 36.83 7.08 -10.79
CA SER A 311 37.85 7.50 -11.76
C SER A 311 38.30 8.95 -11.56
N LEU A 312 37.40 9.83 -11.12
CA LEU A 312 37.68 11.24 -10.84
C LEU A 312 38.17 11.46 -9.39
N ASN A 313 37.66 10.67 -8.44
CA ASN A 313 38.03 10.72 -7.03
C ASN A 313 38.15 9.29 -6.46
N PRO A 314 39.34 8.67 -6.53
CA PRO A 314 39.55 7.28 -6.11
C PRO A 314 39.31 7.01 -4.62
N SER A 315 39.35 8.03 -3.75
CA SER A 315 39.18 7.89 -2.30
C SER A 315 37.74 8.08 -1.83
N LEU A 316 36.76 8.18 -2.74
CA LEU A 316 35.35 8.35 -2.38
C LEU A 316 34.73 7.03 -1.88
N GLU A 317 34.83 6.78 -0.57
CA GLU A 317 34.37 5.55 0.08
C GLU A 317 32.89 5.23 -0.21
N GLU A 318 32.02 6.24 -0.26
CA GLU A 318 30.60 6.04 -0.52
C GLU A 318 30.33 5.51 -1.93
N ALA A 319 31.18 5.85 -2.91
CA ALA A 319 31.07 5.32 -4.26
C ALA A 319 31.55 3.85 -4.31
N VAL A 320 32.57 3.47 -3.55
CA VAL A 320 32.99 2.06 -3.41
C VAL A 320 31.85 1.23 -2.81
N ALA A 321 31.22 1.72 -1.74
CA ALA A 321 30.05 1.08 -1.16
C ALA A 321 28.89 1.00 -2.16
N GLY A 322 28.68 2.05 -2.97
CA GLY A 322 27.70 2.08 -4.05
C GLY A 322 27.91 0.99 -5.10
N VAL A 323 29.15 0.77 -5.57
CA VAL A 323 29.49 -0.30 -6.52
C VAL A 323 29.20 -1.69 -5.94
N SER A 324 29.59 -1.91 -4.68
CA SER A 324 29.34 -3.17 -3.98
C SER A 324 27.84 -3.46 -3.86
N LYS A 325 27.07 -2.46 -3.38
CA LYS A 325 25.60 -2.56 -3.29
C LYS A 325 24.96 -2.84 -4.64
N CYS A 326 25.31 -2.10 -5.70
CA CYS A 326 24.74 -2.34 -7.03
C CYS A 326 25.04 -3.75 -7.53
N THR A 327 26.23 -4.28 -7.25
CA THR A 327 26.59 -5.65 -7.63
C THR A 327 25.71 -6.68 -6.91
N GLN A 328 25.43 -6.49 -5.62
CA GLN A 328 24.48 -7.34 -4.88
C GLN A 328 23.06 -7.23 -5.44
N ARG A 329 22.56 -6.00 -5.70
CA ARG A 329 21.22 -5.78 -6.25
C ARG A 329 21.03 -6.41 -7.63
N LEU A 330 22.07 -6.40 -8.48
CA LEU A 330 22.06 -7.07 -9.78
C LEU A 330 21.94 -8.59 -9.64
N CYS A 331 22.60 -9.20 -8.64
CA CYS A 331 22.49 -10.63 -8.35
C CYS A 331 21.06 -10.99 -7.94
N GLU A 332 20.47 -10.22 -7.04
CA GLU A 332 19.07 -10.40 -6.61
C GLU A 332 18.08 -10.23 -7.76
N GLN A 333 18.23 -9.16 -8.56
CA GLN A 333 17.31 -8.86 -9.66
C GLN A 333 17.35 -9.93 -10.76
N SER A 334 18.50 -10.57 -10.98
CA SER A 334 18.69 -11.55 -12.05
C SER A 334 18.45 -13.00 -11.60
N LEU A 335 18.84 -13.35 -10.38
CA LEU A 335 18.82 -14.75 -9.89
C LEU A 335 17.77 -15.00 -8.80
N GLY A 336 17.19 -13.95 -8.22
CA GLY A 336 16.32 -14.08 -7.05
C GLY A 336 17.07 -14.60 -5.82
N ASP A 337 18.38 -14.40 -5.76
CA ASP A 337 19.25 -14.86 -4.68
C ASP A 337 19.27 -13.85 -3.53
N PHE A 338 18.38 -14.06 -2.56
CA PHE A 338 18.21 -13.20 -1.40
C PHE A 338 18.73 -13.86 -0.12
N ASP A 339 19.35 -13.06 0.75
CA ASP A 339 19.64 -13.45 2.12
C ASP A 339 18.38 -13.30 3.00
N TRP A 340 17.51 -14.32 2.93
CA TRP A 340 16.24 -14.38 3.66
C TRP A 340 16.42 -14.21 5.18
N ALA A 341 17.52 -14.72 5.75
CA ALA A 341 17.81 -14.62 7.18
C ALA A 341 18.16 -13.18 7.56
N SER A 342 19.01 -12.52 6.78
CA SER A 342 19.32 -11.10 6.99
C SER A 342 18.10 -10.20 6.81
N MET A 343 17.22 -10.50 5.84
CA MET A 343 15.94 -9.80 5.66
C MET A 343 15.05 -9.95 6.89
N PHE A 344 14.89 -11.16 7.42
CA PHE A 344 14.13 -11.40 8.66
C PHE A 344 14.73 -10.64 9.84
N ASP A 345 16.06 -10.67 9.99
CA ASP A 345 16.74 -10.00 11.09
C ASP A 345 16.62 -8.47 10.98
N ALA A 346 16.64 -7.92 9.76
CA ALA A 346 16.40 -6.49 9.52
C ALA A 346 14.99 -6.07 9.96
N VAL A 347 13.97 -6.83 9.53
CA VAL A 347 12.57 -6.63 9.94
C VAL A 347 12.35 -6.85 11.43
N SER A 348 13.12 -7.76 12.05
CA SER A 348 13.08 -8.00 13.50
C SER A 348 13.62 -6.82 14.32
N ARG A 349 14.69 -6.18 13.83
CA ARG A 349 15.32 -5.03 14.51
C ARG A 349 14.50 -3.75 14.34
N SER A 350 13.75 -3.63 13.26
CA SER A 350 12.94 -2.44 12.96
C SER A 350 11.62 -2.82 12.35
N ALA A 351 10.52 -2.58 13.07
CA ALA A 351 9.17 -2.68 12.54
C ALA A 351 8.79 -1.48 11.63
N SER A 352 9.79 -0.83 11.01
CA SER A 352 9.57 0.29 10.09
C SER A 352 9.40 -0.21 8.66
N LEU A 353 8.84 0.68 7.82
CA LEU A 353 8.76 0.48 6.38
C LEU A 353 10.15 0.57 5.74
N GLY A 354 10.40 -0.23 4.71
CA GLY A 354 11.67 -0.24 3.98
C GLY A 354 12.84 -0.82 4.77
N ALA A 355 12.58 -1.69 5.76
CA ALA A 355 13.64 -2.32 6.56
C ALA A 355 14.56 -3.23 5.72
N CYS A 356 14.03 -3.84 4.66
CA CYS A 356 14.79 -4.64 3.71
C CYS A 356 15.32 -3.76 2.57
N GLU A 357 16.63 -3.50 2.55
CA GLU A 357 17.30 -2.86 1.41
C GLU A 357 17.61 -3.93 0.35
N VAL A 358 16.61 -4.34 -0.44
CA VAL A 358 16.75 -5.34 -1.52
C VAL A 358 16.26 -4.86 -2.88
N ALA A 359 16.69 -5.53 -3.95
CA ALA A 359 16.19 -5.29 -5.31
C ALA A 359 14.84 -5.98 -5.52
N ASP A 360 14.05 -5.44 -6.44
CA ASP A 360 12.92 -6.18 -6.99
C ASP A 360 13.42 -7.36 -7.83
N TYR A 361 12.72 -8.49 -7.75
CA TYR A 361 12.92 -9.66 -8.58
C TYR A 361 11.62 -10.03 -9.28
N VAL A 362 11.70 -10.34 -10.58
CA VAL A 362 10.59 -10.81 -11.39
C VAL A 362 11.06 -12.09 -12.08
N GLY A 363 10.42 -13.21 -11.72
CA GLY A 363 10.69 -14.52 -12.28
C GLY A 363 10.14 -14.71 -13.69
N PRO A 364 9.96 -15.96 -14.15
CA PRO A 364 9.60 -16.27 -15.53
C PRO A 364 8.10 -16.06 -15.80
N ILE A 365 7.69 -14.79 -15.85
CA ILE A 365 6.30 -14.39 -15.97
C ILE A 365 6.13 -13.18 -16.90
N LYS A 366 4.92 -12.99 -17.41
CA LYS A 366 4.54 -11.85 -18.24
C LYS A 366 3.13 -11.36 -17.92
N VAL A 367 2.90 -10.06 -18.06
CA VAL A 367 1.55 -9.50 -18.08
C VAL A 367 1.02 -9.60 -19.51
N ALA A 368 -0.14 -10.24 -19.70
CA ALA A 368 -0.76 -10.40 -21.02
C ALA A 368 -2.28 -10.17 -20.96
N PRO A 369 -2.94 -9.85 -22.09
CA PRO A 369 -4.39 -9.76 -22.15
C PRO A 369 -5.07 -11.08 -21.78
N ARG A 370 -6.19 -11.01 -21.07
CA ARG A 370 -7.00 -12.17 -20.69
C ARG A 370 -8.34 -12.17 -21.42
N SER A 371 -8.33 -12.60 -22.67
CA SER A 371 -9.55 -12.61 -23.51
C SER A 371 -10.66 -13.54 -22.98
N SER A 372 -10.31 -14.60 -22.27
CA SER A 372 -11.25 -15.65 -21.80
C SER A 372 -12.29 -15.19 -20.77
N ARG A 373 -12.10 -14.03 -20.12
CA ARG A 373 -13.05 -13.47 -19.11
C ARG A 373 -13.75 -12.19 -19.57
N GLY A 374 -13.91 -12.00 -20.88
CA GLY A 374 -14.50 -10.78 -21.43
C GLY A 374 -13.53 -9.60 -21.47
N GLY A 375 -12.22 -9.84 -21.33
CA GLY A 375 -11.15 -8.86 -21.48
C GLY A 375 -10.30 -8.68 -20.22
N GLY A 376 -9.53 -7.59 -20.18
CA GLY A 376 -8.59 -7.29 -19.10
C GLY A 376 -7.21 -7.92 -19.30
N ARG A 377 -6.43 -8.00 -18.22
CA ARG A 377 -5.06 -8.56 -18.20
C ARG A 377 -4.92 -9.59 -17.07
N GLY A 378 -3.88 -10.39 -17.15
CA GLY A 378 -3.45 -11.30 -16.10
C GLY A 378 -1.94 -11.50 -16.15
N VAL A 379 -1.41 -12.18 -15.14
CA VAL A 379 -0.02 -12.63 -15.11
C VAL A 379 0.02 -14.08 -15.59
N PHE A 380 0.95 -14.41 -16.48
CA PHE A 380 1.08 -15.72 -17.09
C PHE A 380 2.52 -16.21 -17.00
N ALA A 381 2.71 -17.51 -16.84
CA ALA A 381 4.04 -18.11 -16.85
C ALA A 381 4.66 -18.04 -18.26
N THR A 382 5.96 -17.76 -18.36
CA THR A 382 6.70 -17.77 -19.63
C THR A 382 7.39 -19.11 -19.89
N GLN A 383 7.47 -19.97 -18.87
CA GLN A 383 7.99 -21.33 -18.95
C GLN A 383 7.27 -22.21 -17.91
N ASP A 384 7.58 -23.51 -17.86
CA ASP A 384 7.10 -24.38 -16.77
C ASP A 384 7.76 -23.98 -15.44
N ILE A 385 6.96 -23.85 -14.39
CA ILE A 385 7.37 -23.40 -13.05
C ILE A 385 7.03 -24.49 -12.04
N ASP A 386 7.95 -24.76 -11.11
CA ASP A 386 7.75 -25.76 -10.07
C ASP A 386 7.11 -25.19 -8.79
N ALA A 387 6.47 -26.07 -8.01
CA ALA A 387 5.89 -25.68 -6.73
C ALA A 387 6.97 -25.14 -5.76
N GLY A 388 6.72 -23.97 -5.18
CA GLY A 388 7.60 -23.25 -4.26
C GLY A 388 8.64 -22.36 -4.93
N GLU A 389 8.72 -22.36 -6.26
CA GLU A 389 9.61 -21.49 -7.03
C GLU A 389 9.27 -20.01 -6.77
N LEU A 390 10.31 -19.18 -6.70
CA LEU A 390 10.17 -17.74 -6.47
C LEU A 390 9.67 -17.06 -7.74
N LEU A 391 8.53 -16.38 -7.63
CA LEU A 391 7.93 -15.65 -8.75
C LEU A 391 8.27 -14.17 -8.67
N MET A 392 8.24 -13.59 -7.46
CA MET A 392 8.52 -12.17 -7.29
C MET A 392 9.05 -11.83 -5.90
N VAL A 393 9.84 -10.77 -5.85
CA VAL A 393 10.09 -9.96 -4.65
C VAL A 393 9.87 -8.51 -5.07
N LEU A 394 8.92 -7.80 -4.45
CA LEU A 394 8.53 -6.46 -4.86
C LEU A 394 8.48 -5.50 -3.69
N LYS A 395 9.06 -4.32 -3.89
CA LYS A 395 8.83 -3.15 -3.06
C LYS A 395 7.50 -2.47 -3.45
N PRO A 396 6.85 -1.81 -2.49
CA PRO A 396 5.66 -1.04 -2.78
C PRO A 396 6.06 0.27 -3.47
N ILE A 397 5.23 0.74 -4.41
CA ILE A 397 5.32 2.11 -4.92
C ILE A 397 5.20 3.09 -3.73
N ALA A 398 4.20 2.84 -2.90
CA ALA A 398 3.90 3.61 -1.70
C ALA A 398 3.42 2.66 -0.60
N ALA A 399 3.77 2.97 0.64
CA ALA A 399 3.28 2.26 1.82
C ALA A 399 3.04 3.20 3.00
N ALA A 400 2.08 2.85 3.84
CA ALA A 400 1.75 3.56 5.07
C ALA A 400 1.30 2.58 6.16
N VAL A 401 1.46 2.99 7.41
CA VAL A 401 1.14 2.22 8.62
C VAL A 401 0.16 2.99 9.47
N ASP A 402 -0.76 2.28 10.12
CA ASP A 402 -1.69 2.87 11.06
C ASP A 402 -0.91 3.32 12.30
N GLN A 403 -0.92 4.62 12.60
CA GLN A 403 -0.26 5.14 13.79
C GLN A 403 -1.14 4.96 15.04
N PRO A 404 -0.63 4.35 16.13
CA PRO A 404 -1.41 4.13 17.35
C PRO A 404 -1.55 5.39 18.22
N THR A 405 -1.61 6.60 17.65
CA THR A 405 -1.63 7.83 18.46
C THR A 405 -2.98 8.06 19.14
N ALA A 406 -3.00 7.93 20.47
CA ALA A 406 -4.15 8.17 21.35
C ALA A 406 -4.71 9.63 21.34
N ALA A 407 -4.00 10.57 20.69
CA ALA A 407 -4.27 12.01 20.73
C ALA A 407 -5.30 12.50 19.67
N SER A 408 -5.47 11.80 18.55
CA SER A 408 -6.44 12.17 17.51
C SER A 408 -7.08 10.96 16.87
N SER A 409 -8.42 10.93 16.77
CA SER A 409 -9.13 9.90 16.01
C SER A 409 -9.30 10.38 14.57
N PHE A 410 -8.65 9.71 13.62
CA PHE A 410 -8.82 9.97 12.19
C PHE A 410 -9.81 8.98 11.58
N TRP A 411 -10.87 9.48 10.97
CA TRP A 411 -11.87 8.68 10.28
C TRP A 411 -11.93 9.09 8.81
N SER A 412 -11.77 8.12 7.93
CA SER A 412 -11.96 8.28 6.49
C SER A 412 -13.12 7.39 6.05
N PHE A 413 -14.05 7.94 5.29
CA PHE A 413 -15.16 7.19 4.73
C PHE A 413 -15.07 7.14 3.21
N ASN A 414 -15.07 5.94 2.65
CA ASN A 414 -15.00 5.73 1.21
C ASN A 414 -16.38 5.53 0.61
N PHE A 415 -16.79 6.49 -0.20
CA PHE A 415 -18.10 6.51 -0.84
C PHE A 415 -18.18 5.55 -2.03
N LEU A 416 -17.05 5.12 -2.61
CA LEU A 416 -17.03 4.09 -3.65
C LEU A 416 -17.34 2.71 -3.06
N THR A 417 -16.77 2.41 -1.90
CA THR A 417 -16.89 1.09 -1.25
C THR A 417 -18.00 1.04 -0.19
N ASN A 418 -18.56 2.19 0.21
CA ASN A 418 -19.47 2.33 1.35
C ASN A 418 -18.87 1.83 2.68
N ALA A 419 -17.55 1.96 2.84
CA ALA A 419 -16.82 1.47 4.01
C ALA A 419 -16.05 2.60 4.70
N MET A 420 -15.72 2.38 5.98
CA MET A 420 -14.72 3.18 6.67
C MET A 420 -13.32 2.66 6.28
N GLU A 421 -12.41 3.57 6.02
CA GLU A 421 -11.03 3.27 5.66
C GLU A 421 -10.09 3.50 6.86
N THR A 422 -9.01 2.73 6.88
CA THR A 422 -7.93 2.92 7.85
C THR A 422 -7.14 4.20 7.55
N GLN A 423 -6.41 4.70 8.55
CA GLN A 423 -5.55 5.87 8.35
C GLN A 423 -4.45 5.58 7.32
N SER A 424 -3.83 4.39 7.39
CA SER A 424 -2.83 3.94 6.43
C SER A 424 -3.30 4.01 4.98
N ARG A 425 -4.57 3.68 4.68
CA ARG A 425 -5.10 3.79 3.30
C ARG A 425 -5.20 5.24 2.81
N TYR A 426 -5.58 6.16 3.69
CA TYR A 426 -5.58 7.58 3.36
C TYR A 426 -4.14 8.10 3.16
N ASP A 427 -3.26 7.82 4.11
CA ASP A 427 -1.86 8.26 4.10
C ASP A 427 -1.10 7.69 2.89
N LEU A 428 -1.44 6.47 2.46
CA LEU A 428 -0.93 5.84 1.23
C LEU A 428 -1.18 6.73 0.01
N ILE A 429 -2.43 7.17 -0.20
CA ILE A 429 -2.81 8.00 -1.34
C ILE A 429 -2.07 9.35 -1.27
N GLN A 430 -1.98 9.94 -0.07
CA GLN A 430 -1.30 11.21 0.14
C GLN A 430 0.20 11.16 -0.16
N LYS A 431 0.85 10.00 0.09
CA LYS A 431 2.25 9.75 -0.28
C LYS A 431 2.40 9.45 -1.77
N LEU A 432 1.43 8.77 -2.37
CA LEU A 432 1.45 8.37 -3.77
C LEU A 432 1.35 9.57 -4.72
N VAL A 433 0.47 10.55 -4.43
CA VAL A 433 0.25 11.71 -5.31
C VAL A 433 1.54 12.44 -5.68
N PRO A 434 2.41 12.87 -4.73
CA PRO A 434 3.68 13.51 -5.06
C PRO A 434 4.58 12.68 -5.98
N MET A 435 4.61 11.35 -5.77
CA MET A 435 5.43 10.44 -6.59
C MET A 435 4.89 10.32 -8.00
N LEU A 436 3.57 10.19 -8.18
CA LEU A 436 2.95 10.19 -9.50
C LEU A 436 3.31 11.49 -10.23
N VAL A 437 3.10 12.65 -9.60
CA VAL A 437 3.40 13.96 -10.18
C VAL A 437 4.87 14.09 -10.65
N ALA A 438 5.81 13.49 -9.94
CA ALA A 438 7.24 13.62 -10.21
C ALA A 438 7.79 12.59 -11.22
N GLU A 439 7.21 11.40 -11.26
CA GLU A 439 7.73 10.23 -11.98
C GLU A 439 6.75 9.80 -13.10
N GLU A 440 7.13 10.07 -14.35
CA GLU A 440 6.26 9.88 -15.51
C GLU A 440 6.05 8.40 -15.82
N SER A 441 7.13 7.62 -15.75
CA SER A 441 7.09 6.17 -16.00
C SER A 441 6.16 5.45 -15.02
N LEU A 442 6.23 5.83 -13.74
CA LEU A 442 5.36 5.33 -12.68
C LEU A 442 3.90 5.69 -12.95
N THR A 443 3.63 6.95 -13.29
CA THR A 443 2.28 7.44 -13.60
C THR A 443 1.62 6.66 -14.72
N ARG A 444 2.33 6.42 -15.83
CA ARG A 444 1.82 5.66 -16.97
C ARG A 444 1.46 4.23 -16.58
N GLY A 445 2.26 3.58 -15.73
CA GLY A 445 1.96 2.25 -15.20
C GLY A 445 0.78 2.26 -14.25
N PHE A 446 0.72 3.23 -13.34
CA PHE A 446 -0.32 3.35 -12.33
C PHE A 446 -1.72 3.51 -12.94
N PHE A 447 -1.88 4.41 -13.92
CA PHE A 447 -3.19 4.65 -14.57
C PHE A 447 -3.63 3.51 -15.49
N GLN A 448 -2.79 2.50 -15.69
CA GLN A 448 -3.22 1.26 -16.31
C GLN A 448 -3.88 0.32 -15.31
N LEU A 449 -3.69 0.45 -14.01
CA LEU A 449 -4.26 -0.48 -13.04
C LEU A 449 -5.79 -0.53 -13.10
N TYR A 450 -6.35 -1.64 -12.61
CA TYR A 450 -7.80 -1.84 -12.64
C TYR A 450 -8.53 -0.78 -11.80
N SER A 451 -9.66 -0.29 -12.30
CA SER A 451 -10.61 0.52 -11.56
C SER A 451 -12.03 0.11 -11.96
N ARG A 452 -12.91 -0.04 -10.98
CA ARG A 452 -14.33 -0.40 -11.22
C ARG A 452 -15.11 0.71 -11.92
N ASN A 453 -14.65 1.96 -11.85
CA ASN A 453 -15.33 3.13 -12.39
C ASN A 453 -14.81 3.53 -13.79
N ASN A 454 -14.30 2.57 -14.59
CA ASN A 454 -13.75 2.77 -15.94
C ASN A 454 -14.78 3.22 -17.01
N GLY A 455 -15.70 4.13 -16.67
CA GLY A 455 -16.38 5.00 -17.63
C GLY A 455 -15.50 6.16 -18.13
N VAL A 456 -14.36 6.43 -17.48
CA VAL A 456 -13.35 7.35 -18.01
C VAL A 456 -12.48 6.55 -18.97
N LYS A 457 -12.70 6.72 -20.28
CA LYS A 457 -11.74 6.28 -21.28
C LYS A 457 -10.38 6.84 -20.87
N SER A 458 -9.36 5.99 -20.81
CA SER A 458 -7.96 6.40 -20.78
C SER A 458 -7.68 7.16 -22.09
N GLU A 459 -8.18 8.39 -22.18
CA GLU A 459 -7.74 9.34 -23.20
C GLU A 459 -6.34 9.75 -22.79
N GLN A 460 -5.41 9.27 -23.61
CA GLN A 460 -4.02 9.64 -23.74
C GLN A 460 -3.60 10.76 -22.80
N VAL A 461 -2.61 10.46 -21.94
CA VAL A 461 -1.76 11.48 -21.32
C VAL A 461 -1.26 12.36 -22.46
N THR A 462 -1.91 13.49 -22.70
CA THR A 462 -1.49 14.44 -23.70
C THR A 462 -0.22 15.07 -23.16
N ASN A 463 0.89 14.80 -23.85
CA ASN A 463 2.15 15.52 -23.67
C ASN A 463 1.94 16.96 -24.16
N ASP A 464 1.14 17.75 -23.44
CA ASP A 464 1.26 19.18 -23.57
C ASP A 464 2.65 19.55 -23.03
N HIS A 465 3.46 20.21 -23.84
CA HIS A 465 4.78 20.67 -23.46
C HIS A 465 4.65 21.72 -22.35
N PHE A 466 4.59 21.27 -21.11
CA PHE A 466 4.84 22.11 -19.95
C PHE A 466 6.36 22.26 -19.79
N ASP A 467 6.82 23.48 -19.49
CA ASP A 467 8.22 23.74 -19.14
C ASP A 467 8.59 22.88 -17.91
N VAL A 468 9.23 21.73 -18.16
CA VAL A 468 9.54 20.69 -17.18
C VAL A 468 10.54 21.18 -16.11
N GLU A 469 11.18 22.32 -16.34
CA GLU A 469 12.16 22.91 -15.42
C GLU A 469 11.53 23.51 -14.15
N ASP A 470 10.29 24.03 -14.24
CA ASP A 470 9.67 24.86 -13.20
C ASP A 470 8.14 24.74 -13.17
N SER A 471 7.59 23.77 -12.43
CA SER A 471 6.31 23.97 -11.70
C SER A 471 6.00 22.80 -10.76
N TYR A 472 5.45 23.11 -9.59
CA TYR A 472 4.75 22.14 -8.72
C TYR A 472 3.41 21.69 -9.32
N SER A 473 3.02 22.28 -10.45
CA SER A 473 1.92 21.79 -11.27
C SER A 473 2.39 20.54 -12.02
N PRO A 474 1.65 19.43 -11.95
CA PRO A 474 2.00 18.23 -12.67
C PRO A 474 2.11 18.50 -14.18
N PRO A 475 3.09 17.91 -14.88
CA PRO A 475 3.24 18.06 -16.33
C PRO A 475 2.14 17.33 -17.12
N PHE A 476 1.18 16.72 -16.43
CA PHE A 476 0.02 16.05 -16.99
C PHE A 476 -1.17 16.22 -16.05
N LEU A 477 -2.38 15.98 -16.57
CA LEU A 477 -3.61 16.05 -15.81
C LEU A 477 -3.69 14.90 -14.80
N VAL A 478 -3.93 15.22 -13.53
CA VAL A 478 -4.03 14.22 -12.46
C VAL A 478 -5.48 14.13 -12.00
N ASP A 479 -6.21 13.12 -12.49
CA ASP A 479 -7.54 12.82 -11.97
C ASP A 479 -7.42 12.11 -10.62
N PHE A 480 -7.66 12.87 -9.55
CA PHE A 480 -7.60 12.32 -8.20
C PHE A 480 -8.73 11.32 -7.91
N GLY A 481 -9.91 11.51 -8.49
CA GLY A 481 -11.01 10.54 -8.35
C GLY A 481 -10.65 9.18 -8.97
N HIS A 482 -9.92 9.21 -10.09
CA HIS A 482 -9.38 8.00 -10.69
C HIS A 482 -8.27 7.36 -9.82
N ILE A 483 -7.37 8.15 -9.22
CA ILE A 483 -6.38 7.65 -8.26
C ILE A 483 -7.06 6.95 -7.08
N GLU A 484 -8.07 7.57 -6.46
CA GLU A 484 -8.81 6.95 -5.36
C GLU A 484 -9.48 5.65 -5.79
N SER A 485 -10.05 5.61 -7.00
CA SER A 485 -10.72 4.43 -7.54
C SER A 485 -9.76 3.28 -7.83
N ILE A 486 -8.58 3.57 -8.40
CA ILE A 486 -7.51 2.59 -8.61
C ILE A 486 -7.05 2.07 -7.25
N CYS A 487 -6.68 2.95 -6.31
CA CYS A 487 -6.23 2.54 -4.99
C CYS A 487 -7.27 1.64 -4.31
N SER A 488 -8.56 1.98 -4.41
CA SER A 488 -9.70 1.22 -3.87
C SER A 488 -9.79 -0.25 -4.25
N THR A 489 -9.07 -0.68 -5.29
CA THR A 489 -9.11 -2.05 -5.78
C THR A 489 -7.73 -2.72 -5.92
N ASN A 490 -6.63 -2.03 -5.59
CA ASN A 490 -5.28 -2.52 -5.88
C ASN A 490 -4.33 -2.52 -4.66
N TRP A 491 -4.77 -2.06 -3.49
CA TRP A 491 -3.93 -2.10 -2.30
C TRP A 491 -3.80 -3.51 -1.72
N PHE A 492 -2.72 -3.71 -0.95
CA PHE A 492 -2.46 -4.91 -0.17
C PHE A 492 -2.22 -4.55 1.29
N GLY A 493 -2.87 -5.27 2.20
CA GLY A 493 -2.64 -5.14 3.64
C GLY A 493 -1.48 -6.01 4.10
N PHE A 494 -0.63 -5.47 4.98
CA PHE A 494 0.48 -6.19 5.60
C PHE A 494 0.59 -5.85 7.10
N ARG A 495 1.45 -6.57 7.81
CA ARG A 495 1.80 -6.27 9.21
C ARG A 495 3.29 -5.94 9.29
N THR A 496 3.63 -4.89 10.02
CA THR A 496 5.03 -4.53 10.23
C THR A 496 5.75 -5.50 11.17
N GLY A 497 7.08 -5.49 11.11
CA GLY A 497 7.90 -6.39 11.91
C GLY A 497 7.72 -7.85 11.52
N THR A 498 8.06 -8.77 12.42
CA THR A 498 8.06 -10.21 12.13
C THR A 498 6.71 -10.88 12.34
N ALA A 499 5.65 -10.18 12.76
CA ALA A 499 4.36 -10.83 13.02
C ALA A 499 3.72 -11.46 11.78
N ALA A 500 3.98 -10.93 10.58
CA ALA A 500 3.54 -11.57 9.33
C ALA A 500 4.24 -12.91 9.06
N LEU A 501 5.43 -13.11 9.64
CA LEU A 501 6.28 -14.28 9.44
C LEU A 501 6.26 -15.25 10.64
N LYS A 502 5.92 -14.73 11.83
CA LYS A 502 5.73 -15.50 13.07
C LYS A 502 4.29 -15.99 13.15
N ARG A 503 4.12 -17.24 12.77
CA ARG A 503 2.89 -18.01 12.85
C ARG A 503 2.50 -18.25 14.32
N LYS A 504 1.26 -17.98 14.70
CA LYS A 504 0.81 -18.02 16.11
C LYS A 504 0.23 -19.39 16.46
N PHE A 505 0.52 -19.89 17.65
CA PHE A 505 -0.06 -21.14 18.17
C PHE A 505 -1.51 -20.89 18.66
N GLY A 506 -2.52 -21.47 18.01
CA GLY A 506 -3.90 -21.50 18.51
C GLY A 506 -4.98 -21.45 17.41
N PRO A 507 -6.21 -21.91 17.70
CA PRO A 507 -7.30 -21.93 16.73
C PRO A 507 -7.81 -20.50 16.46
N ASP A 508 -7.67 -20.08 15.19
CA ASP A 508 -8.42 -19.03 14.50
C ASP A 508 -9.19 -18.03 15.37
N ASP A 509 -8.51 -16.98 15.84
CA ASP A 509 -9.17 -15.68 15.89
C ASP A 509 -9.23 -15.17 14.44
N ASP A 510 -10.27 -15.61 13.73
CA ASP A 510 -10.86 -14.91 12.58
C ASP A 510 -11.33 -13.48 12.97
N ASP A 511 -11.14 -13.06 14.23
CA ASP A 511 -11.39 -11.72 14.69
C ASP A 511 -10.14 -10.85 14.58
N ASP A 512 -10.30 -9.78 13.82
CA ASP A 512 -9.28 -8.80 13.44
C ASP A 512 -8.82 -7.91 14.63
N GLY A 513 -8.88 -8.43 15.87
CA GLY A 513 -8.88 -7.67 17.13
C GLY A 513 -7.85 -8.09 18.21
N GLY A 514 -6.95 -9.03 17.92
CA GLY A 514 -5.86 -9.38 18.85
C GLY A 514 -4.66 -8.43 18.73
N ASP A 515 -4.71 -7.27 19.38
CA ASP A 515 -3.58 -6.33 19.54
C ASP A 515 -2.34 -7.06 20.07
N SER A 516 -1.39 -7.38 19.19
CA SER A 516 -0.01 -7.57 19.63
C SER A 516 0.59 -6.18 19.77
N PRO A 517 1.05 -5.76 20.97
CA PRO A 517 1.42 -4.38 21.27
C PRO A 517 2.68 -3.85 20.54
N MET A 518 3.17 -4.56 19.52
CA MET A 518 4.41 -4.22 18.79
C MET A 518 4.31 -4.25 17.26
N THR A 519 3.14 -4.58 16.66
CA THR A 519 3.02 -4.67 15.19
C THR A 519 1.85 -3.84 14.67
N GLU A 520 2.16 -2.91 13.77
CA GLU A 520 1.19 -1.99 13.16
C GLU A 520 0.61 -2.62 11.88
N LYS A 521 -0.67 -2.36 11.62
CA LYS A 521 -1.31 -2.71 10.34
C LYS A 521 -0.85 -1.70 9.28
N GLY A 522 -0.38 -2.21 8.15
CA GLY A 522 0.09 -1.40 7.03
C GLY A 522 -0.69 -1.66 5.75
N THR A 523 -0.67 -0.69 4.85
CA THR A 523 -1.21 -0.80 3.49
C THR A 523 -0.16 -0.37 2.49
N GLY A 524 0.02 -1.14 1.42
CA GLY A 524 0.93 -0.83 0.32
C GLY A 524 0.30 -1.03 -1.05
N LEU A 525 0.82 -0.34 -2.06
CA LEU A 525 0.44 -0.51 -3.47
C LEU A 525 1.64 -1.05 -4.25
N TYR A 526 1.46 -2.16 -4.97
CA TYR A 526 2.54 -2.86 -5.68
C TYR A 526 2.15 -3.02 -7.15
N LEU A 527 2.82 -2.26 -8.03
CA LEU A 527 2.38 -2.11 -9.42
C LEU A 527 2.17 -3.45 -10.13
N LEU A 528 3.18 -4.33 -10.07
CA LEU A 528 3.16 -5.58 -10.81
C LEU A 528 2.26 -6.64 -10.13
N ALA A 529 2.22 -6.66 -8.80
CA ALA A 529 1.33 -7.56 -8.05
C ALA A 529 -0.16 -7.26 -8.29
N SER A 530 -0.51 -6.01 -8.56
CA SER A 530 -1.87 -5.59 -8.90
C SER A 530 -2.41 -6.18 -10.22
N TYR A 531 -1.57 -6.82 -11.05
CA TYR A 531 -2.02 -7.52 -12.27
C TYR A 531 -2.43 -8.98 -12.04
N PHE A 532 -2.13 -9.58 -10.88
CA PHE A 532 -2.54 -10.96 -10.61
C PHE A 532 -4.04 -11.02 -10.41
N ASN A 533 -4.70 -11.92 -11.12
CA ASN A 533 -6.12 -12.17 -10.94
C ASN A 533 -6.40 -13.06 -9.73
N HIS A 534 -7.65 -13.01 -9.28
CA HIS A 534 -8.12 -13.80 -8.17
C HIS A 534 -8.49 -15.24 -8.55
N SER A 535 -8.11 -16.19 -7.68
CA SER A 535 -8.77 -17.48 -7.51
C SER A 535 -8.87 -17.79 -6.01
N CYS A 536 -9.99 -18.37 -5.54
CA CYS A 536 -10.08 -18.85 -4.15
C CYS A 536 -9.25 -20.12 -3.91
N ILE A 537 -8.81 -20.79 -4.99
CA ILE A 537 -7.80 -21.85 -4.97
C ILE A 537 -6.68 -21.39 -5.92
N PRO A 538 -5.83 -20.46 -5.48
CA PRO A 538 -4.77 -19.89 -6.30
C PRO A 538 -3.64 -20.89 -6.56
N ASN A 539 -2.87 -20.63 -7.62
CA ASN A 539 -1.63 -21.35 -7.95
C ASN A 539 -0.36 -20.57 -7.55
N ALA A 540 -0.48 -19.37 -6.97
CA ALA A 540 0.61 -18.63 -6.35
C ALA A 540 0.19 -17.93 -5.05
N GLY A 541 1.07 -17.88 -4.06
CA GLY A 541 0.84 -17.34 -2.72
C GLY A 541 1.78 -16.19 -2.43
N HIS A 542 1.31 -15.22 -1.65
CA HIS A 542 2.13 -14.06 -1.25
C HIS A 542 2.34 -14.00 0.25
N GLN A 543 3.51 -13.48 0.64
CA GLN A 543 3.88 -13.20 2.02
C GLN A 543 4.55 -11.83 2.11
N PHE A 544 4.62 -11.28 3.31
CA PHE A 544 5.22 -9.97 3.56
C PHE A 544 6.40 -10.06 4.51
N PHE A 545 7.50 -9.41 4.13
CA PHE A 545 8.62 -9.07 5.00
C PHE A 545 8.49 -7.57 5.32
N SER A 546 7.73 -7.25 6.37
CA SER A 546 7.22 -5.88 6.60
C SER A 546 6.40 -5.39 5.40
N ASP A 547 6.93 -4.46 4.61
CA ASP A 547 6.32 -3.90 3.40
C ASP A 547 6.91 -4.46 2.10
N LEU A 548 7.76 -5.49 2.16
CA LEU A 548 8.26 -6.17 0.98
C LEU A 548 7.38 -7.39 0.68
N MET A 549 6.80 -7.46 -0.53
CA MET A 549 5.98 -8.59 -0.96
C MET A 549 6.83 -9.67 -1.59
N VAL A 550 6.59 -10.93 -1.21
CA VAL A 550 7.24 -12.11 -1.79
C VAL A 550 6.15 -13.02 -2.35
N ILE A 551 6.23 -13.41 -3.62
CA ILE A 551 5.28 -14.31 -4.27
C ILE A 551 5.97 -15.58 -4.72
N ARG A 552 5.39 -16.74 -4.40
CA ARG A 552 5.88 -18.06 -4.82
C ARG A 552 4.78 -18.89 -5.45
N ALA A 553 5.15 -19.77 -6.38
CA ALA A 553 4.22 -20.76 -6.92
C ALA A 553 3.80 -21.74 -5.83
N THR A 554 2.53 -22.11 -5.78
CA THR A 554 2.00 -23.07 -4.80
C THR A 554 1.64 -24.42 -5.41
N GLN A 555 1.86 -24.57 -6.71
CA GLN A 555 1.78 -25.82 -7.45
C GLN A 555 2.62 -25.67 -8.72
N SER A 556 2.86 -26.76 -9.44
CA SER A 556 3.44 -26.65 -10.77
C SER A 556 2.50 -25.84 -11.68
N ILE A 557 3.07 -24.91 -12.44
CA ILE A 557 2.36 -24.03 -13.38
C ILE A 557 2.96 -24.26 -14.76
N LYS A 558 2.12 -24.52 -15.75
CA LYS A 558 2.61 -24.73 -17.13
C LYS A 558 2.89 -23.41 -17.83
N GLN A 559 3.81 -23.45 -18.80
CA GLN A 559 4.00 -22.32 -19.70
C GLN A 559 2.65 -21.82 -20.25
N ASP A 560 2.48 -20.50 -20.30
CA ASP A 560 1.27 -19.80 -20.74
C ASP A 560 0.02 -20.04 -19.87
N GLU A 561 0.13 -20.78 -18.76
CA GLU A 561 -0.91 -20.85 -17.73
C GLU A 561 -0.94 -19.55 -16.93
N GLU A 562 -2.15 -19.12 -16.58
CA GLU A 562 -2.35 -17.91 -15.78
C GLU A 562 -1.99 -18.16 -14.32
N ILE A 563 -1.28 -17.20 -13.73
CA ILE A 563 -0.91 -17.18 -12.34
C ILE A 563 -1.90 -16.30 -11.57
N THR A 564 -2.49 -16.88 -10.54
CA THR A 564 -3.52 -16.26 -9.71
C THR A 564 -3.13 -16.29 -8.24
N ILE A 565 -3.55 -15.25 -7.51
CA ILE A 565 -3.40 -15.13 -6.06
C ILE A 565 -4.79 -15.08 -5.40
N SER A 566 -4.87 -15.27 -4.09
CA SER A 566 -6.13 -15.04 -3.38
C SER A 566 -6.26 -13.58 -2.92
N TYR A 567 -7.43 -12.97 -3.13
CA TYR A 567 -7.77 -11.62 -2.65
C TYR A 567 -8.47 -11.68 -1.29
N CYS A 568 -8.81 -12.87 -0.81
CA CYS A 568 -9.48 -13.07 0.47
C CYS A 568 -8.98 -14.35 1.16
N SER A 569 -9.02 -14.36 2.49
CA SER A 569 -8.59 -15.49 3.32
C SER A 569 -9.74 -16.07 4.15
N HIS A 570 -10.99 -16.03 3.65
CA HIS A 570 -12.13 -16.72 4.28
C HIS A 570 -12.45 -18.11 3.70
N ALA A 571 -12.69 -19.08 4.59
CA ALA A 571 -13.02 -20.46 4.20
C ALA A 571 -14.43 -20.60 3.62
N SER A 572 -15.44 -19.98 4.26
CA SER A 572 -16.85 -20.14 3.85
C SER A 572 -17.18 -19.37 2.57
N TYR A 573 -18.13 -19.89 1.79
CA TYR A 573 -18.58 -19.22 0.57
C TYR A 573 -19.17 -17.84 0.85
N ALA A 574 -20.02 -17.69 1.88
CA ALA A 574 -20.70 -16.40 2.13
C ALA A 574 -19.69 -15.30 2.47
N SER A 575 -18.67 -15.64 3.26
CA SER A 575 -17.58 -14.72 3.60
C SER A 575 -16.74 -14.36 2.38
N ARG A 576 -16.42 -15.32 1.50
CA ARG A 576 -15.71 -15.04 0.23
C ARG A 576 -16.53 -14.15 -0.70
N GLU A 577 -17.81 -14.47 -0.91
CA GLU A 577 -18.71 -13.68 -1.76
C GLU A 577 -18.84 -12.24 -1.25
N LYS A 578 -19.00 -12.06 0.07
CA LYS A 578 -19.04 -10.72 0.69
C LYS A 578 -17.76 -9.92 0.46
N ASN A 579 -16.60 -10.53 0.68
CA ASN A 579 -15.30 -9.83 0.61
C ASN A 579 -14.82 -9.60 -0.83
N LEU A 580 -15.18 -10.47 -1.78
CA LEU A 580 -14.81 -10.33 -3.20
C LEU A 580 -15.71 -9.38 -3.99
N LYS A 581 -16.85 -8.99 -3.40
CA LYS A 581 -17.84 -8.09 -4.00
C LYS A 581 -17.26 -6.79 -4.57
N PRO A 582 -16.21 -6.15 -4.00
CA PRO A 582 -15.61 -4.96 -4.60
C PRO A 582 -15.01 -5.19 -5.99
N TRP A 583 -14.56 -6.40 -6.31
CA TRP A 583 -13.92 -6.74 -7.59
C TRP A 583 -14.84 -7.46 -8.56
N PHE A 584 -15.64 -8.40 -8.07
CA PHE A 584 -16.44 -9.30 -8.90
C PHE A 584 -17.86 -9.41 -8.35
N ASP A 585 -18.85 -9.51 -9.23
CA ASP A 585 -20.21 -9.86 -8.81
C ASP A 585 -20.28 -11.33 -8.39
N GLN A 586 -19.59 -12.20 -9.13
CA GLN A 586 -19.41 -13.62 -8.77
C GLN A 586 -18.00 -14.07 -9.15
N CYS A 587 -17.29 -14.71 -8.22
CA CYS A 587 -16.03 -15.38 -8.51
C CYS A 587 -16.31 -16.69 -9.28
N ASP A 588 -15.59 -16.92 -10.36
CA ASP A 588 -15.74 -18.04 -11.30
C ASP A 588 -14.69 -19.14 -11.09
N CYS A 589 -13.92 -19.10 -9.99
CA CYS A 589 -13.05 -20.22 -9.66
C CYS A 589 -13.86 -21.48 -9.33
N GLN A 590 -13.25 -22.66 -9.54
CA GLN A 590 -13.95 -23.94 -9.38
C GLN A 590 -14.56 -24.10 -7.97
N LEU A 591 -13.88 -23.63 -6.91
CA LEU A 591 -14.42 -23.70 -5.55
C LEU A 591 -15.75 -22.96 -5.41
N CYS A 592 -15.83 -21.74 -5.94
CA CYS A 592 -17.06 -20.94 -5.90
C CYS A 592 -18.14 -21.53 -6.80
N ILE A 593 -17.78 -22.13 -7.94
CA ILE A 593 -18.72 -22.84 -8.81
C ILE A 593 -19.34 -24.01 -8.06
N ASP A 594 -18.53 -24.86 -7.46
CA ASP A 594 -18.99 -26.04 -6.72
C ASP A 594 -19.91 -25.65 -5.54
N ASP A 595 -19.55 -24.61 -4.78
CA ASP A 595 -20.37 -24.13 -3.67
C ASP A 595 -21.72 -23.57 -4.12
N ARG A 596 -21.75 -22.87 -5.27
CA ARG A 596 -23.02 -22.40 -5.85
C ARG A 596 -23.88 -23.58 -6.30
N LEU A 597 -23.28 -24.57 -6.97
CA LEU A 597 -23.98 -25.78 -7.43
C LEU A 597 -24.55 -26.60 -6.27
N ALA A 598 -23.90 -26.59 -5.10
CA ALA A 598 -24.41 -27.24 -3.90
C ALA A 598 -25.72 -26.63 -3.35
N GLY A 599 -26.04 -25.39 -3.71
CA GLY A 599 -27.25 -24.67 -3.29
C GLY A 599 -27.11 -23.98 -1.92
N SER A 600 -28.00 -23.03 -1.64
CA SER A 600 -27.98 -22.24 -0.40
C SER A 600 -28.15 -23.09 0.87
N ASN A 601 -29.08 -24.05 0.85
CA ASN A 601 -29.37 -24.89 2.03
C ASN A 601 -28.15 -25.67 2.51
N ARG A 602 -27.38 -26.27 1.58
CA ARG A 602 -26.15 -27.00 1.94
C ARG A 602 -25.07 -26.06 2.45
N ARG A 603 -24.89 -24.90 1.82
CA ARG A 603 -23.92 -23.87 2.28
C ARG A 603 -24.22 -23.39 3.70
N SER A 604 -25.48 -23.04 3.99
CA SER A 604 -25.88 -22.62 5.34
C SER A 604 -25.74 -23.74 6.38
N ALA A 605 -26.00 -24.99 5.99
CA ALA A 605 -25.76 -26.14 6.86
C ALA A 605 -24.26 -26.33 7.15
N ARG A 606 -23.38 -26.23 6.13
CA ARG A 606 -21.92 -26.30 6.30
C ARG A 606 -21.41 -25.26 7.29
N GLU A 607 -21.83 -24.00 7.16
CA GLU A 607 -21.39 -22.91 8.06
C GLU A 607 -21.83 -23.16 9.50
N SER A 608 -23.07 -23.61 9.69
CA SER A 608 -23.63 -23.92 11.01
C SER A 608 -22.90 -25.09 11.67
N LEU A 609 -22.62 -26.15 10.90
CA LEU A 609 -21.91 -27.34 11.39
C LEU A 609 -20.44 -27.03 11.68
N SER A 610 -19.76 -26.31 10.80
CA SER A 610 -18.38 -25.85 11.01
C SER A 610 -18.26 -25.02 12.29
N LYS A 611 -19.19 -24.07 12.52
CA LYS A 611 -19.26 -23.30 13.76
C LYS A 611 -19.48 -24.18 15.00
N ALA A 612 -20.35 -25.19 14.90
CA ALA A 612 -20.58 -26.13 16.00
C ALA A 612 -19.34 -26.96 16.35
N VAL A 613 -18.56 -27.38 15.35
CA VAL A 613 -17.30 -28.11 15.55
C VAL A 613 -16.23 -27.23 16.21
N ARG A 614 -16.08 -26.00 15.70
CA ARG A 614 -15.08 -25.02 16.18
C ARG A 614 -15.36 -24.50 17.58
N ASN A 615 -16.63 -24.44 17.99
CA ASN A 615 -16.98 -23.93 19.30
C ASN A 615 -16.44 -24.87 20.40
N ALA A 616 -15.50 -24.36 21.20
CA ALA A 616 -14.89 -25.10 22.31
C ALA A 616 -15.91 -25.57 23.35
N ALA A 617 -17.04 -24.85 23.51
CA ALA A 617 -18.11 -25.22 24.43
C ALA A 617 -18.97 -26.41 23.94
N THR A 618 -18.96 -26.73 22.64
CA THR A 618 -19.71 -27.89 22.12
C THR A 618 -19.05 -29.18 22.60
N PRO A 619 -19.74 -30.11 23.29
CA PRO A 619 -19.15 -31.39 23.72
C PRO A 619 -18.52 -32.20 22.57
N LEU A 620 -17.39 -32.88 22.83
CA LEU A 620 -16.65 -33.65 21.81
C LEU A 620 -17.51 -34.64 20.99
N PRO A 621 -18.42 -35.43 21.60
CA PRO A 621 -19.30 -36.32 20.82
C PRO A 621 -20.24 -35.56 19.85
N GLN A 622 -20.74 -34.40 20.27
CA GLN A 622 -21.60 -33.56 19.44
C GLN A 622 -20.79 -32.89 18.32
N ALA A 623 -19.55 -32.47 18.60
CA ALA A 623 -18.64 -31.97 17.57
C ALA A 623 -18.30 -33.06 16.54
N ARG A 624 -18.11 -34.31 16.98
CA ARG A 624 -17.88 -35.45 16.08
C ARG A 624 -19.09 -35.70 15.17
N ASP A 625 -20.30 -35.71 15.72
CA ASP A 625 -21.55 -35.85 14.95
C ASP A 625 -21.74 -34.67 13.96
N ALA A 626 -21.46 -33.44 14.40
CA ALA A 626 -21.52 -32.27 13.53
C ALA A 626 -20.51 -32.37 12.36
N LEU A 627 -19.29 -32.82 12.62
CA LEU A 627 -18.28 -33.03 11.59
C LEU A 627 -18.70 -34.12 10.59
N GLN A 628 -19.26 -35.24 11.05
CA GLN A 628 -19.78 -36.30 10.18
C GLN A 628 -20.94 -35.82 9.30
N LYS A 629 -21.88 -35.08 9.88
CA LYS A 629 -22.96 -34.42 9.13
C LYS A 629 -22.43 -33.40 8.14
N MET A 630 -21.34 -32.71 8.45
CA MET A 630 -20.74 -31.75 7.55
C MET A 630 -20.12 -32.46 6.34
N VAL A 631 -19.37 -33.55 6.56
CA VAL A 631 -18.78 -34.38 5.50
C VAL A 631 -19.85 -34.89 4.53
N SER A 632 -21.01 -35.33 5.02
CA SER A 632 -22.09 -35.83 4.16
C SER A 632 -22.73 -34.78 3.26
N THR A 633 -22.42 -33.49 3.46
CA THR A 633 -22.85 -32.41 2.55
C THR A 633 -21.93 -32.24 1.33
N TYR A 634 -20.76 -32.88 1.31
CA TYR A 634 -19.79 -32.82 0.22
C TYR A 634 -19.81 -34.10 -0.61
N SER A 635 -19.55 -34.00 -1.91
CA SER A 635 -19.40 -35.16 -2.79
C SER A 635 -17.95 -35.66 -2.86
N SER A 636 -17.75 -36.92 -3.25
CA SER A 636 -16.44 -37.56 -3.32
C SER A 636 -15.52 -37.06 -4.44
N GLN A 637 -16.05 -36.28 -5.39
CA GLN A 637 -15.27 -35.70 -6.50
C GLN A 637 -14.59 -34.37 -6.12
N GLU A 638 -14.94 -33.82 -4.96
CA GLU A 638 -14.49 -32.51 -4.49
C GLU A 638 -13.09 -32.62 -3.88
N ARG A 639 -12.12 -31.82 -4.37
CA ARG A 639 -10.70 -31.97 -3.98
C ARG A 639 -10.23 -31.03 -2.88
N VAL A 640 -10.69 -29.78 -2.86
CA VAL A 640 -10.19 -28.75 -1.95
C VAL A 640 -11.38 -28.07 -1.30
N ARG A 641 -11.52 -28.22 0.01
CA ARG A 641 -12.64 -27.70 0.82
C ARG A 641 -12.12 -27.04 2.10
N PRO A 642 -11.77 -25.75 2.02
CA PRO A 642 -11.30 -24.95 3.14
C PRO A 642 -12.14 -25.07 4.41
N GLU A 643 -13.45 -24.89 4.28
CA GLU A 643 -14.34 -24.87 5.43
C GLU A 643 -14.38 -26.22 6.15
N LEU A 644 -14.30 -27.32 5.39
CA LEU A 644 -14.22 -28.67 5.92
C LEU A 644 -12.86 -28.94 6.57
N SER A 645 -11.76 -28.51 5.93
CA SER A 645 -10.42 -28.55 6.54
C SER A 645 -10.39 -27.82 7.89
N THR A 646 -10.89 -26.58 7.94
CA THR A 646 -10.99 -25.79 9.18
C THR A 646 -11.75 -26.55 10.28
N ALA A 647 -12.85 -27.24 9.93
CA ALA A 647 -13.59 -28.06 10.90
C ALA A 647 -12.78 -29.29 11.37
N TYR A 648 -12.09 -30.00 10.47
CA TYR A 648 -11.20 -31.11 10.83
C TYR A 648 -10.05 -30.67 11.72
N HIS A 649 -9.38 -29.56 11.39
CA HIS A 649 -8.29 -28.98 12.18
C HIS A 649 -8.75 -28.62 13.59
N ALA A 650 -9.87 -27.90 13.71
CA ALA A 650 -10.41 -27.52 15.01
C ALA A 650 -10.80 -28.75 15.87
N PHE A 651 -11.38 -29.79 15.24
CA PHE A 651 -11.70 -31.03 15.95
C PHE A 651 -10.43 -31.78 16.39
N SER A 652 -9.43 -31.89 15.51
CA SER A 652 -8.11 -32.46 15.80
C SER A 652 -7.45 -31.76 16.98
N HIS A 653 -7.38 -30.42 16.98
CA HIS A 653 -6.78 -29.65 18.07
C HIS A 653 -7.39 -29.99 19.43
N ARG A 654 -8.71 -30.19 19.50
CA ARG A 654 -9.40 -30.60 20.74
C ARG A 654 -9.03 -32.02 21.17
N LEU A 655 -8.85 -32.94 20.22
CA LEU A 655 -8.34 -34.29 20.50
C LEU A 655 -6.89 -34.26 20.98
N GLN A 656 -6.05 -33.37 20.45
CA GLN A 656 -4.66 -33.20 20.91
C GLN A 656 -4.60 -32.69 22.35
N GLN A 657 -5.45 -31.73 22.71
CA GLN A 657 -5.58 -31.28 24.10
C GLN A 657 -5.96 -32.43 25.03
N MET A 658 -6.96 -33.24 24.63
CA MET A 658 -7.36 -34.43 25.39
C MET A 658 -6.24 -35.49 25.44
N ALA A 659 -5.52 -35.70 24.35
CA ALA A 659 -4.39 -36.63 24.28
C ALA A 659 -3.27 -36.21 25.23
N HIS A 660 -2.99 -34.91 25.32
CA HIS A 660 -2.00 -34.36 26.23
C HIS A 660 -2.46 -34.43 27.70
N GLU A 661 -3.66 -33.96 28.01
CA GLU A 661 -4.19 -33.88 29.38
C GLU A 661 -4.37 -35.26 30.02
N PHE A 662 -4.81 -36.25 29.23
CA PHE A 662 -5.08 -37.61 29.73
C PHE A 662 -4.05 -38.65 29.26
N VAL A 663 -2.98 -38.23 28.58
CA VAL A 663 -1.96 -39.13 27.99
C VAL A 663 -2.60 -40.25 27.14
N SER A 664 -3.68 -39.91 26.43
CA SER A 664 -4.50 -40.88 25.71
C SER A 664 -3.93 -41.15 24.33
N LYS A 665 -3.32 -42.34 24.16
CA LYS A 665 -2.83 -42.80 22.84
C LYS A 665 -3.95 -42.88 21.80
N ALA A 666 -5.16 -43.29 22.21
CA ALA A 666 -6.30 -43.35 21.30
C ALA A 666 -6.70 -41.95 20.78
N ALA A 667 -6.70 -40.94 21.67
CA ALA A 667 -6.98 -39.57 21.27
C ALA A 667 -5.85 -38.99 20.39
N ALA A 668 -4.59 -39.32 20.68
CA ALA A 668 -3.45 -38.92 19.84
C ALA A 668 -3.54 -39.51 18.43
N THR A 669 -3.86 -40.80 18.31
CA THR A 669 -4.07 -41.48 17.03
C THR A 669 -5.21 -40.83 16.24
N GLU A 670 -6.38 -40.63 16.87
CA GLU A 670 -7.52 -39.97 16.20
C GLU A 670 -7.16 -38.53 15.79
N ALA A 671 -6.43 -37.79 16.63
CA ALA A 671 -5.97 -36.44 16.29
C ALA A 671 -5.10 -36.42 15.03
N ILE A 672 -4.11 -37.31 14.93
CA ILE A 672 -3.25 -37.43 13.73
C ILE A 672 -4.10 -37.70 12.49
N GLU A 673 -5.05 -38.64 12.57
CA GLU A 673 -5.94 -38.96 11.44
C GLU A 673 -6.76 -37.75 11.00
N LYS A 674 -7.33 -37.00 11.96
CA LYS A 674 -8.14 -35.80 11.66
C LYS A 674 -7.30 -34.65 11.12
N GLU A 675 -6.06 -34.49 11.58
CA GLU A 675 -5.14 -33.49 11.05
C GLU A 675 -4.68 -33.83 9.62
N ILE A 676 -4.37 -35.10 9.34
CA ILE A 676 -4.07 -35.57 7.98
C ILE A 676 -5.28 -35.30 7.06
N GLN A 677 -6.49 -35.64 7.51
CA GLN A 677 -7.71 -35.35 6.74
C GLN A 677 -7.89 -33.85 6.50
N SER A 678 -7.60 -33.00 7.48
CA SER A 678 -7.61 -31.55 7.32
C SER A 678 -6.68 -31.09 6.19
N LEU A 679 -5.43 -31.57 6.20
CA LEU A 679 -4.42 -31.24 5.18
C LEU A 679 -4.82 -31.71 3.78
N GLU A 680 -5.41 -32.91 3.67
CA GLU A 680 -5.93 -33.43 2.41
C GLU A 680 -7.04 -32.54 1.83
N TRP A 681 -7.93 -32.03 2.68
CA TRP A 681 -8.96 -31.07 2.27
C TRP A 681 -8.40 -29.69 1.89
N LEU A 682 -7.17 -29.35 2.26
CA LEU A 682 -6.44 -28.20 1.72
C LEU A 682 -5.70 -28.50 0.41
N GLY A 683 -5.71 -29.75 -0.02
CA GLY A 683 -5.06 -30.21 -1.24
C GLY A 683 -3.62 -30.72 -1.04
N VAL A 684 -3.18 -30.97 0.20
CA VAL A 684 -1.96 -31.74 0.46
C VAL A 684 -2.20 -33.19 0.09
N GLU A 685 -1.32 -33.79 -0.69
CA GLU A 685 -1.34 -35.23 -0.94
C GLU A 685 -0.41 -35.92 0.07
N VAL A 686 -0.98 -36.66 1.02
CA VAL A 686 -0.23 -37.40 2.05
C VAL A 686 0.06 -38.81 1.55
N THR A 687 1.33 -39.09 1.28
CA THR A 687 1.81 -40.38 0.74
C THR A 687 1.94 -41.44 1.82
N GLU A 688 2.16 -41.03 3.08
CA GLU A 688 2.35 -41.93 4.21
C GLU A 688 1.32 -41.67 5.33
N LYS A 689 0.27 -42.49 5.40
CA LYS A 689 -0.82 -42.35 6.39
C LYS A 689 -0.71 -43.28 7.61
N GLY A 690 0.32 -44.12 7.66
CA GLY A 690 0.50 -45.09 8.73
C GLY A 690 0.79 -44.42 10.08
N ILE A 691 0.13 -44.89 11.14
CA ILE A 691 0.25 -44.33 12.50
C ILE A 691 1.23 -45.15 13.36
N THR A 692 1.55 -46.37 12.94
CA THR A 692 2.52 -47.22 13.61
C THR A 692 3.95 -46.83 13.23
N GLU A 693 4.87 -47.11 14.15
CA GLU A 693 6.30 -46.91 13.92
C GLU A 693 6.81 -47.74 12.75
N VAL A 694 7.73 -47.17 11.99
CA VAL A 694 8.39 -47.85 10.86
C VAL A 694 9.69 -48.45 11.37
N SER A 695 9.81 -49.78 11.30
CA SER A 695 10.96 -50.57 11.74
C SER A 695 12.04 -50.75 10.67
N ASP A 696 11.77 -50.35 9.43
CA ASP A 696 12.73 -50.48 8.32
C ASP A 696 13.69 -49.28 8.28
N HIS A 697 14.97 -49.54 8.55
CA HIS A 697 16.07 -48.57 8.59
C HIS A 697 16.77 -48.38 7.24
N SER A 698 16.36 -49.11 6.20
CA SER A 698 17.07 -49.15 4.91
C SER A 698 16.93 -47.88 4.06
N HIS A 699 15.96 -47.03 4.36
CA HIS A 699 15.72 -45.76 3.67
C HIS A 699 15.59 -44.61 4.68
N LEU A 700 16.35 -43.52 4.47
CA LEU A 700 16.19 -42.27 5.21
C LEU A 700 14.70 -41.85 5.21
N PRO A 701 14.14 -41.34 6.34
CA PRO A 701 12.73 -40.95 6.39
C PRO A 701 12.36 -39.96 5.27
N THR A 702 11.56 -40.39 4.30
CA THR A 702 11.09 -39.54 3.20
C THR A 702 10.05 -38.53 3.70
N LEU A 703 9.80 -37.48 2.90
CA LEU A 703 8.69 -36.58 3.16
C LEU A 703 7.37 -37.40 3.11
N PRO A 704 6.49 -37.30 4.13
CA PRO A 704 5.22 -38.03 4.18
C PRO A 704 4.15 -37.44 3.25
N ILE A 705 4.56 -36.51 2.38
CA ILE A 705 3.71 -35.72 1.50
C ILE A 705 4.32 -35.61 0.09
N SER A 706 3.46 -35.39 -0.90
CA SER A 706 3.83 -34.99 -2.25
C SER A 706 4.35 -33.56 -2.28
N THR A 707 5.37 -33.30 -3.09
CA THR A 707 5.98 -31.97 -3.26
C THR A 707 5.34 -31.14 -4.38
N ARG A 708 4.31 -31.69 -5.06
CA ARG A 708 3.69 -31.06 -6.24
C ARG A 708 2.77 -29.88 -5.91
N ARG A 709 2.31 -29.79 -4.66
CA ARG A 709 1.34 -28.80 -4.24
C ARG A 709 1.56 -28.35 -2.80
N ILE A 710 1.47 -27.05 -2.61
CA ILE A 710 1.60 -26.32 -1.37
C ILE A 710 0.23 -25.69 -1.09
N PRO A 711 -0.38 -25.95 0.08
CA PRO A 711 -1.61 -25.27 0.45
C PRO A 711 -1.39 -23.77 0.55
N ASN A 712 -2.20 -23.01 -0.16
CA ASN A 712 -2.13 -21.56 -0.20
C ASN A 712 -3.34 -20.91 0.51
N THR A 713 -4.16 -21.75 1.12
CA THR A 713 -5.54 -21.43 1.44
C THR A 713 -5.81 -21.93 2.83
N PHE A 714 -5.91 -20.98 3.77
CA PHE A 714 -6.45 -21.14 5.12
C PHE A 714 -5.57 -22.02 6.03
N GLY A 715 -5.00 -21.38 7.04
CA GLY A 715 -4.20 -22.05 8.07
C GLY A 715 -2.69 -21.99 7.83
N GLU A 716 -1.99 -22.59 8.79
CA GLU A 716 -0.54 -22.62 8.91
C GLU A 716 -0.10 -24.09 8.71
N PRO A 717 0.05 -24.59 7.46
CA PRO A 717 0.25 -26.02 7.21
C PRO A 717 1.54 -26.59 7.81
N ASP A 718 2.58 -25.77 7.95
CA ASP A 718 3.78 -26.12 8.71
C ASP A 718 3.49 -26.34 10.21
N MET A 719 2.60 -25.55 10.80
CA MET A 719 2.13 -25.73 12.18
C MET A 719 1.29 -26.99 12.33
N GLN A 720 0.43 -27.31 11.36
CA GLN A 720 -0.29 -28.58 11.34
C GLN A 720 0.69 -29.77 11.27
N PHE A 721 1.76 -29.65 10.48
CA PHE A 721 2.83 -30.66 10.44
C PHE A 721 3.57 -30.79 11.77
N LEU A 722 3.83 -29.67 12.46
CA LEU A 722 4.42 -29.66 13.81
C LEU A 722 3.48 -30.27 14.87
N MET A 723 2.17 -30.07 14.74
CA MET A 723 1.16 -30.69 15.60
C MET A 723 1.14 -32.22 15.41
N ILE A 724 1.18 -32.70 14.17
CA ILE A 724 1.30 -34.14 13.87
C ILE A 724 2.62 -34.70 14.43
N PHE A 725 3.74 -34.00 14.22
CA PHE A 725 5.03 -34.34 14.81
C PHE A 725 4.92 -34.52 16.33
N GLY A 726 4.33 -33.55 17.04
CA GLY A 726 4.17 -33.61 18.49
C GLY A 726 3.35 -34.82 18.96
N MET A 727 2.30 -35.18 18.23
CA MET A 727 1.50 -36.38 18.54
C MET A 727 2.27 -37.68 18.29
N PHE A 728 3.11 -37.76 17.25
CA PHE A 728 3.98 -38.93 17.06
C PHE A 728 5.05 -39.06 18.14
N VAL A 729 5.60 -37.94 18.64
CA VAL A 729 6.48 -37.95 19.81
C VAL A 729 5.75 -38.52 21.03
N LEU A 730 4.50 -38.08 21.28
CA LEU A 730 3.67 -38.61 22.36
C LEU A 730 3.38 -40.11 22.23
N LEU A 731 3.22 -40.61 21.00
CA LEU A 731 3.01 -42.03 20.72
C LEU A 731 4.29 -42.88 20.82
N GLY A 732 5.47 -42.26 20.96
CA GLY A 732 6.76 -42.95 20.96
C GLY A 732 7.17 -43.45 19.57
N CYS A 733 6.82 -42.70 18.52
CA CYS A 733 7.07 -43.05 17.12
C CYS A 733 8.09 -42.07 16.48
N PRO A 734 9.40 -42.18 16.80
CA PRO A 734 10.39 -41.17 16.44
C PRO A 734 10.67 -41.07 14.93
N ASN A 735 10.61 -42.16 14.16
CA ASN A 735 10.83 -42.10 12.71
C ASN A 735 9.67 -41.37 12.01
N ARG A 736 8.43 -41.64 12.45
CA ARG A 736 7.24 -40.92 11.97
C ARG A 736 7.31 -39.43 12.33
N ALA A 737 7.70 -39.14 13.58
CA ALA A 737 7.92 -37.76 14.02
C ALA A 737 8.96 -37.06 13.10
N MET A 738 10.08 -37.70 12.80
CA MET A 738 11.11 -37.14 11.93
C MET A 738 10.59 -36.82 10.52
N SER A 739 9.81 -37.72 9.90
CA SER A 739 9.21 -37.46 8.57
C SER A 739 8.33 -36.20 8.57
N TRP A 740 7.46 -36.03 9.57
CA TRP A 740 6.59 -34.85 9.67
C TRP A 740 7.36 -33.57 10.06
N PHE A 741 8.43 -33.69 10.85
CA PHE A 741 9.31 -32.56 11.13
C PHE A 741 10.05 -32.09 9.87
N ARG A 742 10.54 -33.01 9.03
CA ARG A 742 11.09 -32.69 7.71
C ARG A 742 10.05 -32.03 6.81
N ALA A 743 8.79 -32.47 6.86
CA ALA A 743 7.68 -31.84 6.14
C ALA A 743 7.46 -30.38 6.58
N ALA A 744 7.52 -30.10 7.88
CA ALA A 744 7.39 -28.74 8.41
C ALA A 744 8.51 -27.82 7.90
N ILE A 745 9.75 -28.29 7.92
CA ILE A 745 10.90 -27.53 7.39
C ILE A 745 10.74 -27.31 5.89
N TRP A 746 10.37 -28.34 5.12
CA TRP A 746 10.14 -28.22 3.68
C TRP A 746 9.03 -27.21 3.36
N MET A 747 7.91 -27.26 4.09
CA MET A 747 6.78 -26.34 3.91
C MET A 747 7.18 -24.89 4.18
N SER A 748 7.93 -24.65 5.27
CA SER A 748 8.46 -23.32 5.57
C SER A 748 9.44 -22.85 4.51
N GLU A 749 10.32 -23.72 4.00
CA GLU A 749 11.27 -23.37 2.94
C GLU A 749 10.54 -22.99 1.64
N LYS A 750 9.54 -23.76 1.23
CA LYS A 750 8.83 -23.52 -0.02
C LYS A 750 7.84 -22.37 0.03
N THR A 751 7.39 -21.98 1.23
CA THR A 751 6.47 -20.84 1.39
C THR A 751 7.20 -19.54 1.71
N ILE A 752 8.25 -19.59 2.54
CA ILE A 752 8.99 -18.41 3.02
C ILE A 752 10.33 -18.26 2.27
N GLY A 753 11.12 -19.33 2.20
CA GLY A 753 12.51 -19.33 1.73
C GLY A 753 13.52 -19.51 2.86
N GLY A 754 14.82 -19.53 2.53
CA GLY A 754 15.91 -19.49 3.50
C GLY A 754 16.17 -20.75 4.34
N GLY A 755 15.48 -21.85 4.06
CA GLY A 755 15.75 -23.19 4.64
C GLY A 755 15.72 -23.23 6.18
N ILE A 756 16.57 -24.08 6.77
CA ILE A 756 16.66 -24.29 8.23
C ILE A 756 16.98 -22.98 8.99
N PRO A 757 17.91 -22.11 8.56
CA PRO A 757 18.17 -20.84 9.24
C PRO A 757 16.93 -19.94 9.37
N MET A 758 16.07 -19.94 8.35
CA MET A 758 14.81 -19.20 8.38
C MET A 758 13.76 -19.90 9.23
N PHE A 759 13.62 -21.23 9.11
CA PHE A 759 12.72 -22.02 9.95
C PHE A 759 12.98 -21.80 11.45
N LYS A 760 14.26 -21.78 11.87
CA LYS A 760 14.67 -21.50 13.26
C LYS A 760 14.22 -20.12 13.75
N ARG A 761 14.20 -19.12 12.86
CA ARG A 761 13.79 -17.74 13.16
C ARG A 761 12.28 -17.57 13.25
N THR A 762 11.55 -18.13 12.29
CA THR A 762 10.08 -18.02 12.21
C THR A 762 9.38 -18.82 13.31
N HIS A 763 9.98 -19.95 13.72
CA HIS A 763 9.45 -20.82 14.78
C HIS A 763 10.23 -20.72 16.10
N SER A 764 10.93 -19.60 16.34
CA SER A 764 11.79 -19.40 17.51
C SER A 764 11.05 -19.64 18.83
N ASP A 765 9.78 -19.27 18.91
CA ASP A 765 8.95 -19.43 20.11
C ASP A 765 8.67 -20.90 20.43
N ILE A 766 8.39 -21.71 19.41
CA ILE A 766 8.17 -23.16 19.53
C ILE A 766 9.47 -23.86 19.88
N ILE A 767 10.57 -23.50 19.20
CA ILE A 767 11.90 -24.05 19.48
C ILE A 767 12.33 -23.72 20.91
N ARG A 768 11.99 -22.53 21.43
CA ARG A 768 12.29 -22.20 22.82
C ARG A 768 11.51 -23.07 23.81
N VAL A 769 10.24 -23.37 23.53
CA VAL A 769 9.37 -24.17 24.42
C VAL A 769 9.69 -25.67 24.36
N LEU A 770 9.92 -26.20 23.16
CA LEU A 770 10.16 -27.64 22.91
C LEU A 770 11.65 -27.97 22.77
N GLY A 771 12.53 -27.04 23.16
CA GLY A 771 13.95 -26.97 22.80
C GLY A 771 14.75 -28.27 22.89
N PRO A 772 14.71 -29.02 24.00
CA PRO A 772 15.49 -30.26 24.11
C PRO A 772 15.08 -31.32 23.09
N VAL A 773 13.78 -31.47 22.84
CA VAL A 773 13.25 -32.45 21.89
C VAL A 773 13.55 -32.00 20.47
N LEU A 774 13.22 -30.75 20.11
CA LEU A 774 13.45 -30.26 18.75
C LEU A 774 14.94 -30.16 18.38
N ALA A 775 15.83 -29.87 19.34
CA ALA A 775 17.26 -29.76 19.09
C ALA A 775 17.87 -31.09 18.63
N GLU A 776 17.41 -32.22 19.17
CA GLU A 776 17.88 -33.55 18.74
C GLU A 776 17.51 -33.82 17.28
N PHE A 777 16.26 -33.55 16.91
CA PHE A 777 15.79 -33.73 15.53
C PHE A 777 16.49 -32.77 14.55
N LEU A 778 16.67 -31.50 14.94
CA LEU A 778 17.39 -30.51 14.13
C LEU A 778 18.86 -30.90 13.94
N SER A 779 19.55 -31.28 15.01
CA SER A 779 20.95 -31.72 14.97
C SER A 779 21.13 -32.91 14.04
N LYS A 780 20.23 -33.89 14.10
CA LYS A 780 20.24 -35.05 13.20
C LYS A 780 20.09 -34.66 11.73
N ILE A 781 19.16 -33.75 11.40
CA ILE A 781 18.98 -33.25 10.03
C ILE A 781 20.21 -32.46 9.56
N GLU A 782 20.80 -31.63 10.42
CA GLU A 782 21.99 -30.84 10.09
C GLU A 782 23.22 -31.74 9.88
N SER A 783 23.38 -32.80 10.68
CA SER A 783 24.47 -33.78 10.51
C SER A 783 24.36 -34.65 9.26
N GLU A 784 23.15 -34.86 8.72
CA GLU A 784 22.95 -35.61 7.48
C GLU A 784 23.24 -34.75 6.21
N ARG A 785 23.25 -33.42 6.36
CA ARG A 785 23.48 -32.47 5.26
C ARG A 785 24.93 -31.99 5.17
N ALA A 786 25.66 -32.01 6.28
CA ALA A 786 27.09 -31.70 6.36
C ALA A 786 27.93 -32.89 5.88
#